data_AF-A0A3Q9A9W6-F1
#
_entry.id   AF-A0A3Q9A9W6-F1
#
_cell.length_a   1.000
_cell.length_b   1.000
_cell.length_c   1.000
_cell.angle_alpha   90.00
_cell.angle_beta   90.00
_cell.angle_gamma   90.00
#
_symmetry.space_group_name_H-M   'P 1'
#
loop_
_entity.id
_entity.type
_entity.pdbx_description
1 polymer ?
#
loop_
_entity_poly.entity_id
_entity_poly.type
_entity_poly.pdbx_seq_one_letter_code
_entity_poly.pdbx_strand_id
1 'polypeptide(L)'
;MRLATVANIDVDTGGLLVIDGVQTEVGDRILVKDQTDGSENGIRTVSAGQWYRAADARTARTLQKGTTVAVQEGAINAGKTFRFNTLDPVIGDDPISIVEYPLGGTAPAVARDYIDAPVYVADRAALAVLDTGRDKVALIWNEGGRNGIFVFDASNQAVNVTNDPWQGVLVAPSSDASGASGAWRRIDLVSGSGAVRAISPLWFGVTLNGADSAAAFSAFLDFLVYTGIAGELPAGTITLGSRITKNIGTAGLALGGQGEDISILVWTSSDGGLDITSTHSAGKVQWSRQIELHHFSIKTSQASGGTALSHTISPASASSTSIMFHYHDLSIQGLDVDADYWDNGIVVTDGWNGTIERCSIKGIAGDNQSPFEMNDAIKLLRCNDCHVSKVHAYHCEVGIHSTSDTPSYGDGLAIEDCRLVGVSTGIMSDGSTANAWVGVWNNHINAGVKGISLVNVVYTPIADNLIYKTHISSQADWPGIFMSNAHFNVLSGNTVSTPGAPSGINNFGIFLTGGADNIIADNSFNNTTGGFFCIYQASSTTRNTIHGNVGDGTVDAIVGGDGSAGQSYIYDNQPVANLTIAVSGDTTPSVAQVVNNILITNNAGATSITTFDDGYDRQEIELHIADANTMLVHSASLVLRGAQNTSPPNGAMMSFRKLGAAWIETGRSYPVGLLIIGSYAKAPQSKLHGYDAVNAQRILARLENDNGASGTAAIGFQVTSSSSETRSAKAGFGLTRSSSNGRGQFGVFVRTANDGADFDINDLKSGWNVSGIFHSFMGTTVASAATIVPTGNLFHVSGTTNIATIDGTGIVAGATIRMIFDGILTVTAGSNLKMAGNFTTSASDMLVMTWDGTNWYEEGRSANA
;
A
#
# COMPACT_ATOMS: atom_id res chain seq x y z
N MET A 1 -68.55 40.69 71.86
CA MET A 1 -69.82 41.44 71.90
C MET A 1 -70.92 40.46 71.60
N ARG A 2 -72.11 40.63 72.20
CA ARG A 2 -73.20 39.70 71.95
C ARG A 2 -73.70 39.86 70.52
N LEU A 3 -74.04 41.10 70.13
CA LEU A 3 -74.53 41.45 68.79
C LEU A 3 -73.72 42.62 68.20
N ALA A 4 -73.87 42.84 66.89
CA ALA A 4 -73.42 44.03 66.20
C ALA A 4 -74.53 44.60 65.32
N THR A 5 -74.60 45.93 65.19
CA THR A 5 -75.57 46.58 64.32
C THR A 5 -75.39 46.16 62.87
N VAL A 6 -76.48 46.26 62.10
CA VAL A 6 -76.51 46.08 60.64
C VAL A 6 -76.94 47.36 59.91
N ALA A 7 -77.37 48.37 60.67
CA ALA A 7 -77.86 49.66 60.19
C ALA A 7 -77.80 50.70 61.33
N ASN A 8 -78.06 51.96 61.00
CA ASN A 8 -78.15 53.06 61.96
C ASN A 8 -79.29 52.83 62.96
N ILE A 9 -79.00 53.00 64.25
CA ILE A 9 -79.98 52.97 65.35
C ILE A 9 -79.97 54.30 66.11
N ASP A 10 -81.06 54.61 66.82
CA ASP A 10 -81.14 55.76 67.74
C ASP A 10 -80.68 55.32 69.14
N VAL A 11 -79.43 55.63 69.45
CA VAL A 11 -78.79 55.30 70.74
C VAL A 11 -79.18 56.25 71.88
N ASP A 12 -79.71 57.44 71.57
CA ASP A 12 -80.07 58.47 72.54
C ASP A 12 -81.47 58.25 73.11
N THR A 13 -82.43 57.89 72.25
CA THR A 13 -83.73 57.37 72.70
C THR A 13 -83.55 55.96 73.29
N GLY A 14 -82.73 55.12 72.65
CA GLY A 14 -82.38 53.77 73.10
C GLY A 14 -83.57 52.82 73.23
N GLY A 15 -83.62 52.02 74.30
CA GLY A 15 -84.63 50.98 74.53
C GLY A 15 -84.15 49.55 74.23
N LEU A 16 -85.01 48.55 74.46
CA LEU A 16 -84.70 47.15 74.13
C LEU A 16 -84.99 46.88 72.65
N LEU A 17 -84.01 47.20 71.80
CA LEU A 17 -84.09 47.07 70.34
C LEU A 17 -83.82 45.63 69.86
N VAL A 18 -84.31 45.29 68.67
CA VAL A 18 -83.89 44.08 67.94
C VAL A 18 -82.67 44.42 67.10
N ILE A 19 -81.52 43.81 67.40
CA ILE A 19 -80.26 44.01 66.69
C ILE A 19 -79.89 42.72 65.96
N ASP A 20 -79.68 42.82 64.64
CA ASP A 20 -79.31 41.69 63.78
C ASP A 20 -80.25 40.46 63.95
N GLY A 21 -81.55 40.74 64.07
CA GLY A 21 -82.59 39.72 64.25
C GLY A 21 -82.77 39.19 65.68
N VAL A 22 -82.01 39.68 66.66
CA VAL A 22 -82.06 39.21 68.06
C VAL A 22 -82.52 40.33 69.00
N GLN A 23 -83.49 40.03 69.87
CA GLN A 23 -83.98 40.96 70.90
C GLN A 23 -82.91 41.20 71.97
N THR A 24 -82.61 42.46 72.25
CA THR A 24 -81.64 42.84 73.30
C THR A 24 -82.25 42.87 74.71
N GLU A 25 -81.41 42.68 75.72
CA GLU A 25 -81.72 42.77 77.14
C GLU A 25 -80.86 43.84 77.84
N VAL A 26 -81.34 44.40 78.96
CA VAL A 26 -80.57 45.40 79.73
C VAL A 26 -79.22 44.82 80.15
N GLY A 27 -78.14 45.54 79.86
CA GLY A 27 -76.77 45.13 80.19
C GLY A 27 -76.01 44.44 79.04
N ASP A 28 -76.69 44.09 77.95
CA ASP A 28 -76.03 43.54 76.77
C ASP A 28 -74.96 44.49 76.21
N ARG A 29 -73.86 43.92 75.72
CA ARG A 29 -72.81 44.67 75.02
C ARG A 29 -72.97 44.53 73.52
N ILE A 30 -73.26 45.65 72.86
CA ILE A 30 -73.52 45.72 71.42
C ILE A 30 -72.39 46.49 70.75
N LEU A 31 -71.88 45.94 69.65
CA LEU A 31 -71.02 46.69 68.74
C LEU A 31 -71.88 47.55 67.83
N VAL A 32 -71.94 48.84 68.10
CA VAL A 32 -72.59 49.82 67.24
C VAL A 32 -71.57 50.30 66.21
N LYS A 33 -71.73 49.89 64.94
CA LYS A 33 -70.73 50.11 63.88
C LYS A 33 -71.26 50.83 62.63
N ASP A 34 -72.58 51.01 62.51
CA ASP A 34 -73.23 51.54 61.30
C ASP A 34 -74.01 52.84 61.56
N GLN A 35 -73.52 53.70 62.46
CA GLN A 35 -74.12 55.01 62.69
C GLN A 35 -73.86 55.97 61.53
N THR A 36 -74.83 56.84 61.27
CA THR A 36 -74.72 57.91 60.27
C THR A 36 -73.67 58.93 60.71
N ASP A 37 -73.68 59.29 62.00
CA ASP A 37 -72.54 59.96 62.63
C ASP A 37 -71.57 58.91 63.17
N GLY A 38 -70.42 58.77 62.50
CA GLY A 38 -69.39 57.83 62.91
C GLY A 38 -68.82 58.09 64.31
N SER A 39 -68.99 59.29 64.88
CA SER A 39 -68.56 59.61 66.24
C SER A 39 -69.36 58.84 67.30
N GLU A 40 -70.52 58.28 66.93
CA GLU A 40 -71.40 57.51 67.81
C GLU A 40 -71.08 56.00 67.82
N ASN A 41 -70.31 55.53 66.83
CA ASN A 41 -69.88 54.14 66.72
C ASN A 41 -69.01 53.73 67.91
N GLY A 42 -69.09 52.47 68.32
CA GLY A 42 -68.29 51.86 69.37
C GLY A 42 -69.06 50.80 70.14
N ILE A 43 -68.58 50.46 71.32
CA ILE A 43 -69.24 49.45 72.15
C ILE A 43 -70.18 50.15 73.13
N ARG A 44 -71.47 49.82 73.08
CA ARG A 44 -72.50 50.38 73.95
C ARG A 44 -73.14 49.30 74.82
N THR A 45 -73.66 49.72 75.97
CA THR A 45 -74.41 48.87 76.89
C THR A 45 -75.90 49.19 76.75
N VAL A 46 -76.70 48.16 76.48
CA VAL A 46 -78.15 48.26 76.29
C VAL A 46 -78.83 48.69 77.59
N SER A 47 -79.80 49.60 77.49
CA SER A 47 -80.70 49.98 78.58
C SER A 47 -82.14 50.15 78.09
N ALA A 48 -83.10 50.24 79.01
CA ALA A 48 -84.50 50.51 78.69
C ALA A 48 -84.75 51.98 78.24
N GLY A 49 -83.75 52.84 78.36
CA GLY A 49 -83.69 54.18 77.74
C GLY A 49 -82.40 54.33 76.95
N GLN A 50 -81.75 55.49 76.99
CA GLN A 50 -80.49 55.78 76.30
C GLN A 50 -79.42 54.67 76.46
N TRP A 51 -78.74 54.35 75.37
CA TRP A 51 -77.60 53.43 75.35
C TRP A 51 -76.29 54.20 75.50
N TYR A 52 -75.69 54.09 76.68
CA TYR A 52 -74.38 54.69 76.94
C TYR A 52 -73.25 53.83 76.37
N ARG A 53 -72.13 54.48 76.01
CA ARG A 53 -70.86 53.77 75.75
C ARG A 53 -70.51 52.90 76.96
N ALA A 54 -70.11 51.65 76.70
CA ALA A 54 -69.72 50.73 77.74
C ALA A 54 -68.51 51.28 78.53
N ALA A 55 -68.47 51.04 79.85
CA ALA A 55 -67.51 51.71 80.75
C ALA A 55 -66.03 51.51 80.37
N ASP A 56 -65.70 50.35 79.82
CA ASP A 56 -64.39 49.92 79.32
C ASP A 56 -64.13 50.32 77.85
N ALA A 57 -65.03 51.08 77.22
CA ALA A 57 -64.96 51.51 75.82
C ALA A 57 -65.18 53.03 75.68
N ARG A 58 -64.64 53.82 76.63
CA ARG A 58 -64.77 55.30 76.69
C ARG A 58 -63.47 56.06 76.45
N THR A 59 -62.39 55.38 76.08
CA THR A 59 -61.08 56.05 75.86
C THR A 59 -60.47 55.66 74.52
N ALA A 60 -59.64 56.54 73.96
CA ALA A 60 -58.85 56.28 72.76
C ALA A 60 -58.00 55.00 72.90
N ARG A 61 -57.43 54.76 74.10
CA ARG A 61 -56.61 53.57 74.39
C ARG A 61 -57.40 52.27 74.24
N THR A 62 -58.67 52.27 74.65
CA THR A 62 -59.53 51.08 74.63
C THR A 62 -60.19 50.83 73.28
N LEU A 63 -60.31 51.87 72.43
CA LEU A 63 -60.87 51.80 71.07
C LEU A 63 -59.82 52.16 70.01
N GLN A 64 -58.56 51.82 70.29
CA GLN A 64 -57.42 52.11 69.42
C GLN A 64 -57.47 51.28 68.14
N LYS A 65 -56.88 51.80 67.06
CA LYS A 65 -56.63 51.05 65.83
C LYS A 65 -56.01 49.68 66.13
N GLY A 66 -56.65 48.62 65.64
CA GLY A 66 -56.25 47.24 65.86
C GLY A 66 -56.95 46.53 67.02
N THR A 67 -57.71 47.25 67.86
CA THR A 67 -58.61 46.61 68.84
C THR A 67 -59.63 45.75 68.10
N THR A 68 -59.79 44.49 68.49
CA THR A 68 -60.73 43.56 67.85
C THR A 68 -61.87 43.15 68.76
N VAL A 69 -63.02 42.90 68.16
CA VAL A 69 -64.22 42.42 68.83
C VAL A 69 -64.85 41.31 68.00
N ALA A 70 -65.02 40.13 68.59
CA ALA A 70 -65.80 39.06 68.00
C ALA A 70 -67.29 39.22 68.38
N VAL A 71 -68.18 38.88 67.44
CA VAL A 71 -69.64 38.93 67.60
C VAL A 71 -70.17 37.51 67.75
N GLN A 72 -71.00 37.27 68.77
CA GLN A 72 -71.42 35.92 69.17
C GLN A 72 -72.72 35.48 68.51
N GLU A 73 -73.68 36.39 68.37
CA GLU A 73 -75.04 36.13 67.91
C GLU A 73 -75.42 37.12 66.78
N GLY A 74 -76.55 36.83 66.11
CA GLY A 74 -77.09 37.65 65.02
C GLY A 74 -77.14 36.90 63.69
N ALA A 75 -78.06 37.28 62.81
CA ALA A 75 -78.24 36.62 61.52
C ALA A 75 -77.10 36.91 60.54
N ILE A 76 -76.54 38.13 60.56
CA ILE A 76 -75.55 38.61 59.59
C ILE A 76 -74.13 38.64 60.18
N ASN A 77 -74.00 39.00 61.45
CA ASN A 77 -72.72 39.32 62.06
C ASN A 77 -72.18 38.22 63.00
N ALA A 78 -72.94 37.17 63.31
CA ALA A 78 -72.45 36.07 64.17
C ALA A 78 -71.17 35.44 63.61
N GLY A 79 -70.19 35.18 64.49
CA GLY A 79 -68.91 34.58 64.13
C GLY A 79 -67.91 35.53 63.46
N LYS A 80 -68.33 36.74 63.07
CA LYS A 80 -67.43 37.74 62.50
C LYS A 80 -66.60 38.41 63.60
N THR A 81 -65.38 38.80 63.23
CA THR A 81 -64.54 39.68 64.03
C THR A 81 -64.48 41.04 63.35
N PHE A 82 -64.64 42.10 64.12
CA PHE A 82 -64.46 43.47 63.65
C PHE A 82 -63.23 44.07 64.30
N ARG A 83 -62.57 44.97 63.59
CA ARG A 83 -61.45 45.77 64.10
C ARG A 83 -61.79 47.25 64.09
N PHE A 84 -61.39 47.94 65.15
CA PHE A 84 -61.33 49.40 65.16
C PHE A 84 -60.17 49.84 64.25
N ASN A 85 -60.42 50.81 63.39
CA ASN A 85 -59.49 51.21 62.32
C ASN A 85 -59.05 52.70 62.40
N THR A 86 -59.62 53.48 63.32
CA THR A 86 -59.20 54.86 63.60
C THR A 86 -58.07 54.88 64.63
N LEU A 87 -56.98 55.60 64.34
CA LEU A 87 -55.84 55.78 65.26
C LEU A 87 -56.11 56.96 66.20
N ASP A 88 -55.91 56.77 67.50
CA ASP A 88 -56.07 57.76 68.59
C ASP A 88 -57.38 58.59 68.53
N PRO A 89 -58.58 57.96 68.40
CA PRO A 89 -59.83 58.72 68.27
C PRO A 89 -60.20 59.46 69.56
N VAL A 90 -60.60 60.74 69.44
CA VAL A 90 -61.29 61.48 70.50
C VAL A 90 -62.72 60.95 70.63
N ILE A 91 -63.01 60.22 71.71
CA ILE A 91 -64.26 59.49 71.87
C ILE A 91 -65.45 60.45 72.06
N GLY A 92 -66.38 60.42 71.10
CA GLY A 92 -67.58 61.27 71.07
C GLY A 92 -67.49 62.44 70.10
N ASP A 93 -66.30 62.75 69.59
CA ASP A 93 -66.08 63.83 68.62
C ASP A 93 -65.59 63.28 67.27
N ASP A 94 -64.62 62.35 67.28
CA ASP A 94 -64.04 61.81 66.06
C ASP A 94 -64.84 60.62 65.50
N PRO A 95 -65.01 60.50 64.17
CA PRO A 95 -65.57 59.31 63.55
C PRO A 95 -64.74 58.03 63.81
N ILE A 96 -65.38 57.01 64.38
CA ILE A 96 -64.76 55.72 64.68
C ILE A 96 -65.09 54.73 63.55
N SER A 97 -64.09 54.43 62.72
CA SER A 97 -64.17 53.44 61.65
C SER A 97 -64.02 52.04 62.23
N ILE A 98 -65.01 51.18 61.98
CA ILE A 98 -65.02 49.77 62.41
C ILE A 98 -65.24 48.92 61.16
N VAL A 99 -64.31 48.02 60.87
CA VAL A 99 -64.35 47.19 59.65
C VAL A 99 -64.28 45.71 60.01
N GLU A 100 -64.88 44.86 59.16
CA GLU A 100 -64.73 43.41 59.30
C GLU A 100 -63.25 43.02 59.17
N TYR A 101 -62.79 42.15 60.07
CA TYR A 101 -61.46 41.56 60.08
C TYR A 101 -61.60 40.04 59.89
N PRO A 102 -61.41 39.53 58.66
CA PRO A 102 -61.53 38.09 58.40
C PRO A 102 -60.40 37.34 59.12
N LEU A 103 -60.76 36.45 60.04
CA LEU A 103 -59.84 35.47 60.63
C LEU A 103 -59.76 34.26 59.68
N GLY A 104 -58.97 34.39 58.62
CA GLY A 104 -58.75 33.35 57.59
C GLY A 104 -58.15 33.97 56.33
N GLY A 105 -57.01 33.45 55.88
CA GLY A 105 -56.14 34.04 54.85
C GLY A 105 -56.83 34.38 53.51
N THR A 106 -56.17 35.27 52.77
CA THR A 106 -56.43 35.64 51.37
C THR A 106 -56.79 34.44 50.49
N ALA A 107 -57.78 34.65 49.61
CA ALA A 107 -58.32 33.63 48.71
C ALA A 107 -57.21 32.86 47.94
N PRO A 108 -57.30 31.52 47.80
CA PRO A 108 -56.28 30.67 47.17
C PRO A 108 -55.94 31.03 45.72
N ALA A 109 -56.80 31.78 45.03
CA ALA A 109 -56.61 32.12 43.62
C ALA A 109 -55.44 33.09 43.38
N VAL A 110 -55.13 33.99 44.32
CA VAL A 110 -54.08 35.01 44.11
C VAL A 110 -52.71 34.53 44.60
N ALA A 111 -52.66 33.57 45.53
CA ALA A 111 -51.41 33.07 46.08
C ALA A 111 -50.54 32.28 45.07
N ARG A 112 -51.15 31.70 44.02
CA ARG A 112 -50.44 30.96 42.97
C ARG A 112 -49.67 31.87 42.01
N ASP A 113 -50.22 33.03 41.67
CA ASP A 113 -49.56 34.03 40.80
C ASP A 113 -48.33 34.66 41.46
N TYR A 114 -48.26 34.69 42.79
CA TYR A 114 -47.10 35.22 43.53
C TYR A 114 -45.94 34.22 43.68
N ILE A 115 -46.10 32.96 43.29
CA ILE A 115 -45.12 31.90 43.57
C ILE A 115 -44.26 31.49 42.36
N ASP A 116 -44.57 31.97 41.14
CA ASP A 116 -43.80 31.70 39.90
C ASP A 116 -43.35 30.24 39.75
N ALA A 117 -44.20 29.29 40.20
CA ALA A 117 -43.92 27.87 40.17
C ALA A 117 -44.52 27.25 38.89
N PRO A 118 -43.74 26.44 38.13
CA PRO A 118 -44.25 25.74 36.96
C PRO A 118 -45.51 24.94 37.25
N VAL A 119 -46.46 24.95 36.31
CA VAL A 119 -47.66 24.10 36.42
C VAL A 119 -47.30 22.66 36.10
N TYR A 120 -47.52 21.75 37.06
CA TYR A 120 -47.28 20.32 36.87
C TYR A 120 -48.49 19.69 36.15
N VAL A 121 -48.26 19.13 34.96
CA VAL A 121 -49.28 18.44 34.16
C VAL A 121 -48.85 17.00 33.89
N ALA A 122 -49.81 16.09 33.80
CA ALA A 122 -49.50 14.66 33.62
C ALA A 122 -48.89 14.37 32.26
N ASP A 123 -49.42 14.98 31.20
CA ASP A 123 -49.09 14.69 29.81
C ASP A 123 -49.30 15.94 28.91
N ARG A 124 -48.96 15.80 27.62
CA ARG A 124 -49.12 16.84 26.61
C ARG A 124 -50.57 17.24 26.35
N ALA A 125 -51.54 16.35 26.59
CA ALA A 125 -52.95 16.69 26.43
C ALA A 125 -53.40 17.65 27.55
N ALA A 126 -52.95 17.42 28.78
CA ALA A 126 -53.14 18.33 29.89
C ALA A 126 -52.37 19.65 29.70
N LEU A 127 -51.17 19.62 29.10
CA LEU A 127 -50.41 20.81 28.74
C LEU A 127 -51.18 21.69 27.72
N ALA A 128 -51.77 21.07 26.69
CA ALA A 128 -52.48 21.79 25.63
C ALA A 128 -53.71 22.57 26.14
N VAL A 129 -54.33 22.15 27.25
CA VAL A 129 -55.55 22.77 27.82
C VAL A 129 -55.24 23.92 28.78
N LEU A 130 -53.98 24.14 29.15
CA LEU A 130 -53.58 25.23 30.06
C LEU A 130 -53.97 26.62 29.52
N ASP A 131 -54.25 27.55 30.42
CA ASP A 131 -54.63 28.91 30.05
C ASP A 131 -53.37 29.69 29.70
N THR A 132 -53.06 29.79 28.42
CA THR A 132 -51.85 30.44 27.90
C THR A 132 -51.78 31.95 28.19
N GLY A 133 -52.88 32.57 28.65
CA GLY A 133 -52.90 33.94 29.16
C GLY A 133 -52.29 34.06 30.55
N ARG A 134 -52.47 33.03 31.40
CA ARG A 134 -52.01 32.97 32.80
C ARG A 134 -50.79 32.09 33.00
N ASP A 135 -50.83 30.86 32.49
CA ASP A 135 -49.77 29.87 32.62
C ASP A 135 -48.68 30.15 31.57
N LYS A 136 -47.44 30.38 32.00
CA LYS A 136 -46.30 30.67 31.09
C LYS A 136 -45.23 29.58 31.09
N VAL A 137 -45.16 28.79 32.16
CA VAL A 137 -44.21 27.69 32.34
C VAL A 137 -44.95 26.48 32.89
N ALA A 138 -44.71 25.31 32.31
CA ALA A 138 -45.31 24.04 32.74
C ALA A 138 -44.30 22.90 32.67
N LEU A 139 -44.47 21.89 33.52
CA LEU A 139 -43.69 20.65 33.52
C LEU A 139 -44.61 19.48 33.22
N ILE A 140 -44.31 18.72 32.17
CA ILE A 140 -44.85 17.37 31.97
C ILE A 140 -44.04 16.40 32.83
N TRP A 141 -44.70 15.63 33.70
CA TRP A 141 -44.02 14.72 34.64
C TRP A 141 -44.40 13.23 34.51
N ASN A 142 -45.49 12.88 33.82
CA ASN A 142 -45.99 11.49 33.75
C ASN A 142 -46.28 11.01 32.32
N GLU A 143 -45.38 11.32 31.39
CA GLU A 143 -45.45 10.92 29.98
C GLU A 143 -44.15 10.25 29.50
N GLY A 144 -43.45 9.59 30.42
CA GLY A 144 -42.24 8.83 30.14
C GLY A 144 -41.14 9.69 29.49
N GLY A 145 -40.66 9.24 28.32
CA GLY A 145 -39.62 9.93 27.55
C GLY A 145 -39.99 11.35 27.08
N ARG A 146 -41.28 11.73 27.16
CA ARG A 146 -41.78 13.05 26.78
C ARG A 146 -41.79 14.06 27.94
N ASN A 147 -41.47 13.62 29.15
CA ASN A 147 -41.33 14.51 30.30
C ASN A 147 -40.37 15.67 30.01
N GLY A 148 -40.63 16.83 30.59
CA GLY A 148 -39.79 18.02 30.41
C GLY A 148 -40.52 19.32 30.68
N ILE A 149 -39.76 20.41 30.69
CA ILE A 149 -40.27 21.75 30.97
C ILE A 149 -40.60 22.43 29.63
N PHE A 150 -41.74 23.12 29.61
CA PHE A 150 -42.26 23.85 28.46
C PHE A 150 -42.53 25.30 28.84
N VAL A 151 -42.21 26.21 27.93
CA VAL A 151 -42.53 27.63 28.03
C VAL A 151 -43.44 28.00 26.89
N PHE A 152 -44.49 28.77 27.17
CA PHE A 152 -45.40 29.23 26.13
C PHE A 152 -44.74 30.32 25.28
N ASP A 153 -44.56 30.06 23.99
CA ASP A 153 -44.12 31.03 22.99
C ASP A 153 -45.35 31.60 22.28
N ALA A 154 -45.66 32.86 22.53
CA ALA A 154 -46.83 33.55 21.98
C ALA A 154 -46.65 34.03 20.53
N SER A 155 -45.48 33.84 19.91
CA SER A 155 -45.27 34.15 18.50
C SER A 155 -45.98 33.12 17.59
N ASN A 156 -46.20 33.44 16.32
CA ASN A 156 -46.84 32.50 15.40
C ASN A 156 -45.92 31.29 15.14
N GLN A 157 -46.32 30.12 15.64
CA GLN A 157 -45.57 28.86 15.56
C GLN A 157 -46.15 27.89 14.52
N ALA A 158 -47.06 28.33 13.64
CA ALA A 158 -47.82 27.43 12.77
C ALA A 158 -46.96 26.53 11.85
N VAL A 159 -45.86 27.08 11.32
CA VAL A 159 -44.90 26.30 10.50
C VAL A 159 -44.18 25.24 11.35
N ASN A 160 -43.78 25.60 12.56
CA ASN A 160 -43.07 24.67 13.46
C ASN A 160 -43.98 23.56 13.97
N VAL A 161 -45.23 23.88 14.32
CA VAL A 161 -46.25 22.89 14.71
C VAL A 161 -46.58 21.94 13.56
N THR A 162 -46.66 22.44 12.32
CA THR A 162 -46.89 21.60 11.14
C THR A 162 -45.77 20.59 10.92
N ASN A 163 -44.52 20.98 11.19
CA ASN A 163 -43.34 20.12 11.04
C ASN A 163 -43.02 19.27 12.29
N ASP A 164 -43.70 19.48 13.43
CA ASP A 164 -43.66 18.62 14.62
C ASP A 164 -45.04 17.98 14.90
N PRO A 165 -45.60 17.17 13.98
CA PRO A 165 -46.94 16.61 14.15
C PRO A 165 -47.06 15.64 15.33
N TRP A 166 -45.94 15.13 15.83
CA TRP A 166 -45.89 14.24 17.00
C TRP A 166 -45.73 14.99 18.32
N GLN A 167 -45.65 16.33 18.27
CA GLN A 167 -45.60 17.23 19.41
C GLN A 167 -44.46 16.88 20.38
N GLY A 168 -43.26 16.62 19.84
CA GLY A 168 -42.10 16.29 20.67
C GLY A 168 -41.43 17.52 21.29
N VAL A 169 -41.33 18.58 20.50
CA VAL A 169 -40.71 19.86 20.86
C VAL A 169 -41.75 20.96 21.05
N LEU A 170 -42.82 20.96 20.26
CA LEU A 170 -43.91 21.93 20.31
C LEU A 170 -45.26 21.26 20.60
N VAL A 171 -45.98 21.76 21.59
CA VAL A 171 -47.36 21.37 21.89
C VAL A 171 -48.26 22.58 21.67
N ALA A 172 -49.08 22.56 20.62
CA ALA A 172 -50.04 23.64 20.36
C ALA A 172 -51.17 23.64 21.41
N PRO A 173 -51.66 24.80 21.87
CA PRO A 173 -52.79 24.85 22.80
C PRO A 173 -54.07 24.32 22.14
N SER A 174 -54.93 23.65 22.89
CA SER A 174 -56.19 23.10 22.38
C SER A 174 -57.15 24.19 21.88
N SER A 175 -56.98 25.43 22.33
CA SER A 175 -57.72 26.60 21.85
C SER A 175 -57.32 27.03 20.44
N ASP A 176 -56.11 26.68 19.98
CA ASP A 176 -55.62 26.93 18.62
C ASP A 176 -54.57 25.89 18.23
N ALA A 177 -55.06 24.73 17.79
CA ALA A 177 -54.22 23.61 17.39
C ALA A 177 -53.35 23.90 16.15
N SER A 178 -53.58 25.02 15.44
CA SER A 178 -52.74 25.41 14.31
C SER A 178 -51.39 25.98 14.74
N GLY A 179 -51.25 26.41 15.99
CA GLY A 179 -50.05 27.10 16.49
C GLY A 179 -49.97 28.58 16.07
N ALA A 180 -50.98 29.13 15.39
CA ALA A 180 -50.98 30.53 14.96
C ALA A 180 -50.99 31.51 16.14
N SER A 181 -51.64 31.14 17.25
CA SER A 181 -51.69 31.89 18.51
C SER A 181 -50.56 31.55 19.48
N GLY A 182 -49.53 30.83 19.04
CA GLY A 182 -48.42 30.36 19.87
C GLY A 182 -48.45 28.86 20.15
N ALA A 183 -47.37 28.36 20.74
CA ALA A 183 -47.23 26.97 21.15
C ALA A 183 -46.37 26.84 22.41
N TRP A 184 -46.60 25.79 23.19
CA TRP A 184 -45.72 25.38 24.28
C TRP A 184 -44.44 24.79 23.71
N ARG A 185 -43.31 25.45 23.95
CA ARG A 185 -42.00 25.04 23.44
C ARG A 185 -41.17 24.40 24.56
N ARG A 186 -40.62 23.22 24.30
CA ARG A 186 -39.70 22.54 25.21
C ARG A 186 -38.46 23.40 25.45
N ILE A 187 -38.11 23.67 26.70
CA ILE A 187 -36.90 24.45 27.03
C ILE A 187 -35.63 23.61 27.05
N ASP A 188 -35.76 22.29 27.17
CA ASP A 188 -34.63 21.34 27.14
C ASP A 188 -33.85 21.40 25.80
N LEU A 189 -34.39 22.09 24.79
CA LEU A 189 -33.70 22.37 23.53
C LEU A 189 -32.60 23.43 23.67
N VAL A 190 -32.64 24.30 24.68
CA VAL A 190 -31.62 25.33 24.92
C VAL A 190 -31.00 25.08 26.29
N SER A 191 -29.71 24.78 26.33
CA SER A 191 -28.96 24.64 27.58
C SER A 191 -28.96 25.95 28.38
N GLY A 192 -28.68 25.87 29.69
CA GLY A 192 -28.55 27.06 30.54
C GLY A 192 -27.45 28.05 30.08
N SER A 193 -26.56 27.64 29.16
CA SER A 193 -25.55 28.49 28.51
C SER A 193 -26.00 29.08 27.17
N GLY A 194 -27.22 28.80 26.71
CA GLY A 194 -27.75 29.28 25.43
C GLY A 194 -27.41 28.41 24.22
N ALA A 195 -26.65 27.33 24.39
CA ALA A 195 -26.36 26.40 23.29
C ALA A 195 -27.54 25.46 23.04
N VAL A 196 -27.87 25.22 21.76
CA VAL A 196 -28.91 24.26 21.36
C VAL A 196 -28.44 22.84 21.70
N ARG A 197 -29.25 22.10 22.48
CA ARG A 197 -29.02 20.70 22.82
C ARG A 197 -29.51 19.80 21.68
N ALA A 198 -28.92 18.62 21.56
CA ALA A 198 -29.36 17.61 20.61
C ALA A 198 -30.81 17.17 20.91
N ILE A 199 -31.57 16.88 19.87
CA ILE A 199 -32.97 16.49 19.98
C ILE A 199 -33.03 14.99 20.29
N SER A 200 -33.84 14.61 21.28
CA SER A 200 -34.03 13.20 21.64
C SER A 200 -35.24 12.58 20.93
N PRO A 201 -35.14 11.35 20.39
CA PRO A 201 -36.28 10.63 19.83
C PRO A 201 -37.38 10.35 20.86
N LEU A 202 -37.02 10.29 22.16
CA LEU A 202 -37.97 10.04 23.26
C LEU A 202 -39.06 11.11 23.33
N TRP A 203 -38.74 12.35 22.94
CA TRP A 203 -39.68 13.45 22.89
C TRP A 203 -40.81 13.19 21.88
N PHE A 204 -40.52 12.45 20.81
CA PHE A 204 -41.48 12.06 19.78
C PHE A 204 -42.26 10.80 20.15
N GLY A 205 -42.09 10.28 21.37
CA GLY A 205 -42.81 9.10 21.86
C GLY A 205 -42.17 7.78 21.44
N VAL A 206 -40.92 7.81 20.98
CA VAL A 206 -40.12 6.59 20.87
C VAL A 206 -39.98 5.95 22.25
N THR A 207 -40.16 4.63 22.31
CA THR A 207 -40.01 3.87 23.54
C THR A 207 -38.70 3.07 23.54
N LEU A 208 -38.13 2.85 24.72
CA LEU A 208 -36.92 2.05 24.89
C LEU A 208 -37.28 0.66 25.38
N ASN A 209 -36.57 -0.36 24.88
CA ASN A 209 -36.70 -1.77 25.26
C ASN A 209 -38.15 -2.27 25.20
N GLY A 210 -38.90 -1.80 24.20
CA GLY A 210 -40.36 -1.88 24.19
C GLY A 210 -40.94 -2.07 22.80
N ALA A 211 -42.14 -1.52 22.62
CA ALA A 211 -42.93 -1.67 21.40
C ALA A 211 -42.28 -0.98 20.18
N ASP A 212 -42.73 -1.40 19.00
CA ASP A 212 -42.38 -0.76 17.73
C ASP A 212 -42.56 0.77 17.81
N SER A 213 -41.48 1.48 17.47
CA SER A 213 -41.39 2.94 17.48
C SER A 213 -41.09 3.51 16.09
N ALA A 214 -41.23 2.73 15.01
CA ALA A 214 -40.87 3.13 13.64
C ALA A 214 -41.52 4.45 13.21
N ALA A 215 -42.83 4.61 13.43
CA ALA A 215 -43.56 5.82 13.05
C ALA A 215 -43.08 7.07 13.84
N ALA A 216 -42.86 6.92 15.15
CA ALA A 216 -42.37 8.00 16.01
C ALA A 216 -40.91 8.38 15.68
N PHE A 217 -40.07 7.38 15.42
CA PHE A 217 -38.67 7.58 15.03
C PHE A 217 -38.56 8.24 13.65
N SER A 218 -39.41 7.83 12.71
CA SER A 218 -39.54 8.44 11.39
C SER A 218 -39.86 9.94 11.50
N ALA A 219 -40.82 10.33 12.35
CA ALA A 219 -41.17 11.72 12.57
C ALA A 219 -40.07 12.52 13.30
N PHE A 220 -39.34 11.89 14.21
CA PHE A 220 -38.15 12.47 14.82
C PHE A 220 -37.12 12.85 13.76
N LEU A 221 -36.81 11.96 12.82
CA LEU A 221 -35.87 12.25 11.73
C LEU A 221 -36.38 13.38 10.82
N ASP A 222 -37.67 13.42 10.50
CA ASP A 222 -38.26 14.53 9.71
C ASP A 222 -38.03 15.88 10.41
N PHE A 223 -38.17 15.91 11.73
CA PHE A 223 -37.94 17.13 12.51
C PHE A 223 -36.45 17.53 12.57
N LEU A 224 -35.52 16.56 12.62
CA LEU A 224 -34.08 16.86 12.49
C LEU A 224 -33.77 17.51 11.14
N VAL A 225 -34.29 16.93 10.05
CA VAL A 225 -34.11 17.45 8.69
C VAL A 225 -34.68 18.86 8.54
N TYR A 226 -35.88 19.09 9.10
CA TYR A 226 -36.51 20.41 9.09
C TYR A 226 -35.71 21.47 9.86
N THR A 227 -35.22 21.13 11.06
CA THR A 227 -34.56 22.10 11.94
C THR A 227 -33.06 22.25 11.66
N GLY A 228 -32.42 21.25 11.06
CA GLY A 228 -30.96 21.16 10.92
C GLY A 228 -30.23 20.96 12.26
N ILE A 229 -30.95 20.72 13.37
CA ILE A 229 -30.38 20.44 14.69
C ILE A 229 -30.04 18.95 14.76
N ALA A 230 -28.88 18.61 15.33
CA ALA A 230 -28.46 17.22 15.50
C ALA A 230 -29.37 16.46 16.47
N GLY A 231 -29.61 15.18 16.18
CA GLY A 231 -30.26 14.25 17.09
C GLY A 231 -29.26 13.47 17.94
N GLU A 232 -29.68 13.08 19.15
CA GLU A 232 -28.93 12.17 20.02
C GLU A 232 -29.81 11.00 20.45
N LEU A 233 -29.39 9.79 20.10
CA LEU A 233 -30.01 8.55 20.56
C LEU A 233 -29.70 8.34 22.04
N PRO A 234 -30.71 8.04 22.88
CA PRO A 234 -30.47 7.70 24.28
C PRO A 234 -29.77 6.34 24.41
N ALA A 235 -29.28 6.02 25.60
CA ALA A 235 -28.90 4.66 25.94
C ALA A 235 -30.14 3.74 25.99
N GLY A 236 -30.04 2.55 25.41
CA GLY A 236 -31.09 1.55 25.30
C GLY A 236 -31.42 1.18 23.86
N THR A 237 -32.36 0.23 23.71
CA THR A 237 -32.79 -0.30 22.42
C THR A 237 -34.07 0.35 21.93
N ILE A 238 -34.08 0.86 20.70
CA ILE A 238 -35.26 1.32 19.97
C ILE A 238 -35.65 0.24 18.96
N THR A 239 -36.83 -0.35 19.14
CA THR A 239 -37.39 -1.37 18.23
C THR A 239 -38.11 -0.67 17.06
N LEU A 240 -37.82 -1.08 15.83
CA LEU A 240 -38.34 -0.50 14.59
C LEU A 240 -38.95 -1.61 13.71
N GLY A 241 -40.26 -1.59 13.55
CA GLY A 241 -41.04 -2.60 12.84
C GLY A 241 -41.04 -2.49 11.31
N SER A 242 -40.43 -1.45 10.75
CA SER A 242 -40.39 -1.20 9.31
C SER A 242 -39.17 -0.40 8.89
N ARG A 243 -38.74 -0.54 7.62
CA ARG A 243 -37.78 0.36 6.97
C ARG A 243 -38.12 1.83 7.22
N ILE A 244 -37.11 2.66 7.48
CA ILE A 244 -37.28 4.10 7.64
C ILE A 244 -36.69 4.80 6.42
N THR A 245 -37.55 5.28 5.54
CA THR A 245 -37.15 5.99 4.32
C THR A 245 -37.27 7.49 4.49
N LYS A 246 -36.22 8.24 4.11
CA LYS A 246 -36.15 9.71 4.23
C LYS A 246 -35.57 10.35 2.98
N ASN A 247 -36.32 11.26 2.36
CA ASN A 247 -35.78 12.17 1.35
C ASN A 247 -35.46 13.51 2.01
N ILE A 248 -34.18 13.82 2.15
CA ILE A 248 -33.71 15.05 2.79
C ILE A 248 -33.44 16.18 1.80
N GLY A 249 -33.55 15.93 0.49
CA GLY A 249 -33.21 16.91 -0.54
C GLY A 249 -31.80 17.48 -0.32
N THR A 250 -31.67 18.80 -0.25
CA THR A 250 -30.40 19.50 0.03
C THR A 250 -30.18 19.82 1.51
N ALA A 251 -31.08 19.39 2.40
CA ALA A 251 -30.96 19.61 3.84
C ALA A 251 -29.90 18.68 4.47
N GLY A 252 -29.53 18.98 5.72
CA GLY A 252 -28.59 18.17 6.51
C GLY A 252 -29.30 17.22 7.48
N LEU A 253 -28.67 16.10 7.79
CA LEU A 253 -29.11 15.15 8.82
C LEU A 253 -27.93 14.68 9.66
N ALA A 254 -27.92 15.04 10.94
CA ALA A 254 -26.92 14.58 11.91
C ALA A 254 -27.58 13.78 13.03
N LEU A 255 -27.12 12.55 13.26
CA LEU A 255 -27.61 11.69 14.32
C LEU A 255 -26.44 10.97 15.01
N GLY A 256 -26.27 11.27 16.30
CA GLY A 256 -25.31 10.62 17.18
C GLY A 256 -25.97 9.66 18.15
N GLY A 257 -25.22 8.71 18.70
CA GLY A 257 -25.58 7.95 19.90
C GLY A 257 -24.52 8.07 20.99
N GLN A 258 -24.71 7.30 22.07
CA GLN A 258 -23.81 7.31 23.23
C GLN A 258 -22.71 6.25 23.17
N GLY A 259 -22.62 5.49 22.07
CA GLY A 259 -21.61 4.48 21.81
C GLY A 259 -22.17 3.18 21.24
N GLU A 260 -21.26 2.34 20.74
CA GLU A 260 -21.55 0.97 20.32
C GLU A 260 -22.22 0.18 21.44
N ASP A 261 -23.34 -0.46 21.11
CA ASP A 261 -24.19 -1.26 22.01
C ASP A 261 -24.67 -0.52 23.28
N ILE A 262 -24.56 0.81 23.29
CA ILE A 262 -25.19 1.69 24.29
C ILE A 262 -26.46 2.27 23.70
N SER A 263 -26.37 2.88 22.52
CA SER A 263 -27.54 3.32 21.73
C SER A 263 -27.77 2.32 20.61
N ILE A 264 -28.94 1.65 20.60
CA ILE A 264 -29.19 0.55 19.67
C ILE A 264 -30.50 0.79 18.92
N LEU A 265 -30.43 0.72 17.59
CA LEU A 265 -31.61 0.61 16.72
C LEU A 265 -31.74 -0.86 16.29
N VAL A 266 -32.91 -1.48 16.52
CA VAL A 266 -33.18 -2.86 16.12
C VAL A 266 -34.37 -2.89 15.15
N TRP A 267 -34.16 -3.36 13.93
CA TRP A 267 -35.23 -3.65 13.00
C TRP A 267 -35.75 -5.07 13.16
N THR A 268 -37.08 -5.21 13.17
CA THR A 268 -37.75 -6.52 13.23
C THR A 268 -38.40 -6.93 11.91
N SER A 269 -38.38 -6.07 10.89
CA SER A 269 -38.85 -6.40 9.53
C SER A 269 -37.75 -7.07 8.71
N SER A 270 -38.12 -7.99 7.81
CA SER A 270 -37.19 -8.61 6.84
C SER A 270 -36.63 -7.62 5.81
N ASP A 271 -37.28 -6.47 5.65
CA ASP A 271 -36.77 -5.32 4.88
C ASP A 271 -36.66 -4.12 5.81
N GLY A 272 -35.63 -4.10 6.66
CA GLY A 272 -35.37 -3.07 7.67
C GLY A 272 -34.21 -2.14 7.32
N GLY A 273 -33.91 -1.20 8.22
CA GLY A 273 -32.77 -0.27 8.08
C GLY A 273 -33.18 1.14 7.71
N LEU A 274 -32.17 2.01 7.60
CA LEU A 274 -32.30 3.41 7.19
C LEU A 274 -32.08 3.53 5.70
N ASP A 275 -33.01 4.17 4.99
CA ASP A 275 -32.90 4.46 3.57
C ASP A 275 -33.03 5.96 3.30
N ILE A 276 -31.90 6.59 3.00
CA ILE A 276 -31.81 8.04 2.86
C ILE A 276 -31.58 8.40 1.40
N THR A 277 -32.40 9.28 0.87
CA THR A 277 -32.17 9.96 -0.40
C THR A 277 -31.80 11.41 -0.15
N SER A 278 -30.69 11.88 -0.72
CA SER A 278 -30.31 13.29 -0.72
C SER A 278 -30.14 13.81 -2.15
N THR A 279 -30.07 15.14 -2.29
CA THR A 279 -29.85 15.83 -3.57
C THR A 279 -28.61 16.69 -3.48
N HIS A 280 -27.84 16.72 -4.56
CA HIS A 280 -26.72 17.61 -4.77
C HIS A 280 -27.10 19.07 -4.48
N SER A 281 -26.32 19.76 -3.63
CA SER A 281 -26.48 21.18 -3.42
C SER A 281 -25.67 21.97 -4.44
N ALA A 282 -26.33 22.82 -5.24
CA ALA A 282 -25.66 23.60 -6.27
C ALA A 282 -25.01 24.87 -5.67
N GLY A 283 -23.70 25.02 -5.81
CA GLY A 283 -22.96 26.21 -5.39
C GLY A 283 -21.57 25.87 -4.89
N LYS A 284 -20.53 26.49 -5.46
CA LYS A 284 -19.10 26.11 -5.34
C LYS A 284 -18.46 26.31 -3.94
N VAL A 285 -19.23 26.41 -2.87
CA VAL A 285 -18.70 26.53 -1.51
C VAL A 285 -19.59 25.72 -0.56
N GLN A 286 -19.33 24.41 -0.46
CA GLN A 286 -19.92 23.60 0.60
C GLN A 286 -18.93 22.54 1.12
N TRP A 287 -18.21 22.94 2.16
CA TRP A 287 -17.41 22.06 3.01
C TRP A 287 -18.20 21.59 4.26
N SER A 288 -19.53 21.66 4.21
CA SER A 288 -20.41 21.16 5.27
C SER A 288 -20.92 19.77 4.93
N ARG A 289 -20.71 18.80 5.82
CA ARG A 289 -21.23 17.44 5.70
C ARG A 289 -22.75 17.46 5.61
N GLN A 290 -23.30 16.83 4.58
CA GLN A 290 -24.76 16.76 4.43
C GLN A 290 -25.37 15.72 5.38
N ILE A 291 -24.76 14.54 5.52
CA ILE A 291 -25.23 13.51 6.45
C ILE A 291 -24.10 13.08 7.38
N GLU A 292 -24.41 12.94 8.66
CA GLU A 292 -23.49 12.41 9.68
C GLU A 292 -24.23 11.43 10.58
N LEU A 293 -23.75 10.18 10.65
CA LEU A 293 -24.32 9.14 11.52
C LEU A 293 -23.19 8.53 12.35
N HIS A 294 -23.32 8.54 13.69
CA HIS A 294 -22.21 8.11 14.53
C HIS A 294 -22.53 7.55 15.91
N HIS A 295 -21.66 6.68 16.44
CA HIS A 295 -21.68 6.21 17.84
C HIS A 295 -22.95 5.45 18.27
N PHE A 296 -23.50 4.58 17.41
CA PHE A 296 -24.61 3.70 17.77
C PHE A 296 -24.59 2.39 16.99
N SER A 297 -25.37 1.41 17.47
CA SER A 297 -25.54 0.11 16.81
C SER A 297 -26.80 0.05 15.95
N ILE A 298 -26.69 -0.56 14.78
CA ILE A 298 -27.76 -0.88 13.84
C ILE A 298 -27.89 -2.40 13.75
N LYS A 299 -28.99 -2.95 14.26
CA LYS A 299 -29.22 -4.39 14.34
C LYS A 299 -30.49 -4.83 13.65
N THR A 300 -30.52 -6.08 13.21
CA THR A 300 -31.72 -6.75 12.69
C THR A 300 -31.99 -8.02 13.48
N SER A 301 -33.26 -8.35 13.71
CA SER A 301 -33.68 -9.62 14.30
C SER A 301 -34.13 -10.65 13.25
N GLN A 302 -33.60 -10.53 12.03
CA GLN A 302 -33.98 -11.34 10.87
C GLN A 302 -32.74 -11.97 10.25
N ALA A 303 -32.85 -13.22 9.85
CA ALA A 303 -31.96 -13.84 8.87
C ALA A 303 -32.33 -13.27 7.49
N SER A 304 -31.51 -12.35 6.95
CA SER A 304 -31.83 -11.48 5.81
C SER A 304 -32.75 -10.30 6.20
N GLY A 305 -32.17 -9.29 6.85
CA GLY A 305 -32.84 -8.06 7.29
C GLY A 305 -32.92 -6.94 6.25
N GLY A 306 -32.52 -7.16 5.00
CA GLY A 306 -32.35 -6.10 4.00
C GLY A 306 -31.02 -5.36 4.15
N THR A 307 -31.01 -4.07 3.81
CA THR A 307 -29.80 -3.22 3.90
C THR A 307 -29.84 -2.34 5.14
N ALA A 308 -28.82 -2.39 6.00
CA ALA A 308 -28.79 -1.69 7.28
C ALA A 308 -28.82 -0.15 7.10
N LEU A 309 -28.01 0.36 6.19
CA LEU A 309 -27.94 1.77 5.81
C LEU A 309 -27.78 1.91 4.30
N SER A 310 -28.77 2.49 3.63
CA SER A 310 -28.68 2.93 2.24
C SER A 310 -28.67 4.45 2.14
N HIS A 311 -27.76 4.99 1.33
CA HIS A 311 -27.73 6.41 0.97
C HIS A 311 -27.64 6.56 -0.55
N THR A 312 -28.71 7.06 -1.15
CA THR A 312 -28.76 7.38 -2.58
C THR A 312 -28.71 8.87 -2.80
N ILE A 313 -27.84 9.31 -3.69
CA ILE A 313 -27.80 10.70 -4.11
C ILE A 313 -28.56 10.81 -5.44
N SER A 314 -29.63 11.61 -5.45
CA SER A 314 -30.55 11.74 -6.58
C SER A 314 -30.81 13.21 -6.97
N PRO A 315 -30.79 13.55 -8.27
CA PRO A 315 -30.47 12.67 -9.39
C PRO A 315 -28.97 12.34 -9.45
N ALA A 316 -28.62 11.24 -10.11
CA ALA A 316 -27.22 10.90 -10.41
C ALA A 316 -26.55 12.06 -11.17
N SER A 317 -25.31 12.38 -10.79
CA SER A 317 -24.55 13.49 -11.38
C SER A 317 -23.19 13.01 -11.88
N ALA A 318 -22.77 13.54 -13.03
CA ALA A 318 -21.41 13.35 -13.55
C ALA A 318 -20.37 14.25 -12.86
N SER A 319 -20.81 15.20 -12.02
CA SER A 319 -19.93 16.10 -11.27
C SER A 319 -20.59 16.62 -10.00
N SER A 320 -19.85 16.62 -8.89
CA SER A 320 -20.25 17.26 -7.63
C SER A 320 -19.03 17.89 -6.94
N THR A 321 -19.29 18.74 -5.96
CA THR A 321 -18.28 19.33 -5.06
C THR A 321 -18.70 19.28 -3.59
N SER A 322 -19.74 18.51 -3.27
CA SER A 322 -20.35 18.47 -1.93
C SER A 322 -19.76 17.33 -1.10
N ILE A 323 -19.41 17.58 0.17
CA ILE A 323 -19.11 16.53 1.17
C ILE A 323 -20.42 15.89 1.60
N MET A 324 -20.73 14.69 1.09
CA MET A 324 -22.11 14.18 1.18
C MET A 324 -22.39 13.38 2.44
N PHE A 325 -21.47 12.56 2.92
CA PHE A 325 -21.72 11.73 4.10
C PHE A 325 -20.47 11.49 4.93
N HIS A 326 -20.67 11.32 6.23
CA HIS A 326 -19.67 10.82 7.16
C HIS A 326 -20.33 9.81 8.09
N TYR A 327 -19.97 8.55 7.93
CA TYR A 327 -20.47 7.45 8.76
C TYR A 327 -19.31 6.93 9.59
N HIS A 328 -19.44 7.03 10.91
CA HIS A 328 -18.32 6.65 11.75
C HIS A 328 -18.68 6.10 13.11
N ASP A 329 -17.86 5.20 13.63
CA ASP A 329 -18.07 4.60 14.95
C ASP A 329 -19.44 3.91 15.06
N LEU A 330 -19.88 3.28 13.96
CA LEU A 330 -21.13 2.49 13.87
C LEU A 330 -20.86 1.00 14.04
N SER A 331 -21.78 0.29 14.70
CA SER A 331 -21.76 -1.17 14.81
C SER A 331 -22.95 -1.79 14.10
N ILE A 332 -22.73 -2.60 13.07
CA ILE A 332 -23.77 -3.16 12.19
C ILE A 332 -23.70 -4.68 12.23
N GLN A 333 -24.71 -5.33 12.78
CA GLN A 333 -24.72 -6.79 12.93
C GLN A 333 -26.15 -7.34 13.13
N GLY A 334 -26.31 -8.66 13.08
CA GLY A 334 -27.51 -9.33 13.59
C GLY A 334 -27.69 -9.15 15.10
N LEU A 335 -28.93 -9.27 15.58
CA LEU A 335 -29.23 -9.28 17.00
C LEU A 335 -28.77 -10.60 17.64
N ASP A 336 -29.15 -11.74 17.03
CA ASP A 336 -28.49 -13.03 17.22
C ASP A 336 -27.34 -13.17 16.21
N VAL A 337 -26.11 -13.09 16.69
CA VAL A 337 -24.91 -13.10 15.83
C VAL A 337 -24.62 -14.44 15.16
N ASP A 338 -25.40 -15.48 15.48
CA ASP A 338 -25.30 -16.81 14.88
C ASP A 338 -26.45 -17.11 13.90
N ALA A 339 -27.48 -16.26 13.82
CA ALA A 339 -28.68 -16.50 13.01
C ALA A 339 -29.18 -15.29 12.23
N ASP A 340 -29.06 -14.07 12.78
CA ASP A 340 -29.54 -12.84 12.17
C ASP A 340 -28.43 -12.16 11.37
N TYR A 341 -28.78 -11.56 10.23
CA TYR A 341 -27.84 -10.82 9.41
C TYR A 341 -28.53 -9.82 8.49
N TRP A 342 -27.78 -8.79 8.09
CA TRP A 342 -28.19 -7.88 7.03
C TRP A 342 -27.72 -8.43 5.68
N ASP A 343 -28.53 -8.27 4.63
CA ASP A 343 -28.11 -8.60 3.26
C ASP A 343 -26.95 -7.70 2.82
N ASN A 344 -26.94 -6.44 3.27
CA ASN A 344 -25.84 -5.50 3.09
C ASN A 344 -25.68 -4.61 4.34
N GLY A 345 -24.46 -4.25 4.67
CA GLY A 345 -24.16 -3.28 5.73
C GLY A 345 -24.48 -1.85 5.29
N ILE A 346 -23.52 -1.18 4.67
CA ILE A 346 -23.65 0.20 4.19
C ILE A 346 -23.61 0.20 2.66
N VAL A 347 -24.63 0.77 2.02
CA VAL A 347 -24.70 0.94 0.58
C VAL A 347 -24.81 2.42 0.24
N VAL A 348 -23.82 2.97 -0.47
CA VAL A 348 -23.86 4.34 -1.00
C VAL A 348 -23.93 4.29 -2.52
N THR A 349 -24.85 5.07 -3.08
CA THR A 349 -25.07 5.17 -4.53
C THR A 349 -24.92 6.63 -4.98
N ASP A 350 -24.04 6.87 -5.95
CA ASP A 350 -23.73 8.19 -6.52
C ASP A 350 -23.16 9.19 -5.47
N GLY A 351 -22.45 8.68 -4.46
CA GLY A 351 -21.85 9.49 -3.39
C GLY A 351 -20.59 10.27 -3.84
N TRP A 352 -20.35 11.43 -3.22
CA TRP A 352 -19.18 12.26 -3.48
C TRP A 352 -18.54 12.73 -2.17
N ASN A 353 -17.20 12.76 -2.14
CA ASN A 353 -16.43 13.36 -1.03
C ASN A 353 -16.85 12.80 0.35
N GLY A 354 -17.18 11.52 0.43
CA GLY A 354 -17.75 10.89 1.62
C GLY A 354 -16.75 10.01 2.37
N THR A 355 -16.97 9.80 3.65
CA THR A 355 -16.10 8.97 4.48
C THR A 355 -16.89 7.94 5.27
N ILE A 356 -16.46 6.69 5.22
CA ILE A 356 -16.88 5.62 6.13
C ILE A 356 -15.67 5.25 6.96
N GLU A 357 -15.72 5.44 8.28
CA GLU A 357 -14.56 5.18 9.12
C GLU A 357 -14.86 4.58 10.49
N ARG A 358 -13.99 3.70 11.00
CA ARG A 358 -14.16 3.08 12.34
C ARG A 358 -15.51 2.37 12.54
N CYS A 359 -16.12 1.87 11.45
CA CYS A 359 -17.33 1.07 11.53
C CYS A 359 -16.97 -0.42 11.73
N SER A 360 -17.76 -1.12 12.55
CA SER A 360 -17.69 -2.57 12.72
C SER A 360 -18.91 -3.21 12.08
N ILE A 361 -18.72 -4.10 11.11
CA ILE A 361 -19.78 -4.72 10.32
C ILE A 361 -19.58 -6.23 10.36
N LYS A 362 -20.61 -6.95 10.79
CA LYS A 362 -20.56 -8.41 10.94
C LYS A 362 -21.77 -9.05 10.29
N GLY A 363 -21.52 -9.91 9.31
CA GLY A 363 -22.47 -10.88 8.80
C GLY A 363 -22.37 -12.21 9.54
N ILE A 364 -22.83 -13.28 8.90
CA ILE A 364 -22.77 -14.64 9.43
C ILE A 364 -22.14 -15.60 8.40
N ALA A 365 -21.56 -16.68 8.92
CA ALA A 365 -21.14 -17.78 8.07
C ALA A 365 -22.35 -18.70 7.84
N GLY A 366 -22.70 -18.93 6.57
CA GLY A 366 -23.59 -20.02 6.17
C GLY A 366 -22.96 -21.35 6.58
N ASP A 367 -23.74 -22.17 7.29
CA ASP A 367 -23.49 -23.57 7.62
C ASP A 367 -22.03 -24.09 7.48
N ASN A 368 -21.18 -23.64 8.40
CA ASN A 368 -19.89 -24.27 8.74
C ASN A 368 -18.82 -24.42 7.64
N GLN A 369 -18.81 -23.66 6.53
CA GLN A 369 -17.67 -23.75 5.60
C GLN A 369 -17.41 -22.62 4.58
N SER A 370 -18.15 -21.49 4.56
CA SER A 370 -18.28 -20.59 3.38
C SER A 370 -19.24 -21.25 2.39
N PRO A 371 -20.43 -20.68 2.14
CA PRO A 371 -20.69 -19.26 1.84
C PRO A 371 -21.01 -18.38 3.06
N PHE A 372 -20.82 -17.07 2.92
CA PHE A 372 -21.29 -16.07 3.86
C PHE A 372 -22.66 -15.55 3.41
N GLU A 373 -23.52 -15.16 4.35
CA GLU A 373 -24.90 -14.81 4.01
C GLU A 373 -25.09 -13.31 3.70
N MET A 374 -24.27 -12.44 4.30
CA MET A 374 -24.22 -11.02 3.96
C MET A 374 -23.49 -10.83 2.63
N ASN A 375 -24.10 -10.12 1.67
CA ASN A 375 -23.50 -9.87 0.35
C ASN A 375 -22.34 -8.88 0.47
N ASP A 376 -22.63 -7.62 0.80
CA ASP A 376 -21.62 -6.55 0.89
C ASP A 376 -21.62 -5.95 2.31
N ALA A 377 -20.48 -5.96 3.00
CA ALA A 377 -20.37 -5.17 4.22
C ALA A 377 -20.40 -3.67 3.90
N ILE A 378 -19.64 -3.23 2.89
CA ILE A 378 -19.75 -1.88 2.31
C ILE A 378 -19.84 -2.00 0.79
N LYS A 379 -20.84 -1.35 0.20
CA LYS A 379 -20.98 -1.19 -1.25
C LYS A 379 -20.98 0.29 -1.64
N LEU A 380 -20.09 0.65 -2.56
CA LEU A 380 -19.98 1.97 -3.15
C LEU A 380 -20.29 1.87 -4.64
N LEU A 381 -21.49 2.26 -5.02
CA LEU A 381 -21.97 2.26 -6.40
C LEU A 381 -21.78 3.65 -7.00
N ARG A 382 -20.91 3.78 -8.01
CA ARG A 382 -20.63 5.04 -8.74
C ARG A 382 -20.21 6.21 -7.84
N CYS A 383 -19.50 5.91 -6.75
CA CYS A 383 -19.07 6.90 -5.76
C CYS A 383 -17.69 7.48 -6.09
N ASN A 384 -17.52 8.80 -5.97
CA ASN A 384 -16.27 9.50 -6.28
C ASN A 384 -15.66 10.18 -5.05
N ASP A 385 -14.34 10.18 -4.96
CA ASP A 385 -13.58 10.82 -3.90
C ASP A 385 -14.05 10.37 -2.50
N CYS A 386 -14.36 9.07 -2.38
CA CYS A 386 -14.85 8.47 -1.14
C CYS A 386 -13.74 7.68 -0.44
N HIS A 387 -13.77 7.68 0.88
CA HIS A 387 -12.75 7.05 1.71
C HIS A 387 -13.37 6.00 2.63
N VAL A 388 -12.76 4.83 2.70
CA VAL A 388 -13.12 3.77 3.64
C VAL A 388 -11.92 3.48 4.51
N SER A 389 -11.96 3.89 5.78
CA SER A 389 -10.79 3.81 6.67
C SER A 389 -11.08 3.11 7.99
N LYS A 390 -10.17 2.24 8.46
CA LYS A 390 -10.28 1.62 9.80
C LYS A 390 -11.59 0.87 10.02
N VAL A 391 -12.17 0.32 8.95
CA VAL A 391 -13.38 -0.49 9.03
C VAL A 391 -13.01 -1.92 9.39
N HIS A 392 -13.82 -2.52 10.26
CA HIS A 392 -13.77 -3.96 10.53
C HIS A 392 -14.97 -4.62 9.85
N ALA A 393 -14.72 -5.53 8.91
CA ALA A 393 -15.75 -6.34 8.26
C ALA A 393 -15.48 -7.83 8.51
N TYR A 394 -16.52 -8.55 8.96
CA TYR A 394 -16.43 -9.97 9.27
C TYR A 394 -17.59 -10.76 8.65
N HIS A 395 -17.29 -11.95 8.13
CA HIS A 395 -18.29 -12.95 7.73
C HIS A 395 -19.28 -12.44 6.67
N CYS A 396 -18.75 -11.94 5.56
CA CYS A 396 -19.53 -11.45 4.41
C CYS A 396 -18.90 -11.92 3.08
N GLU A 397 -19.69 -11.96 2.01
CA GLU A 397 -19.21 -12.34 0.68
C GLU A 397 -18.17 -11.33 0.18
N VAL A 398 -18.45 -10.03 0.29
CA VAL A 398 -17.50 -8.98 -0.05
C VAL A 398 -17.33 -8.02 1.12
N GLY A 399 -16.08 -7.79 1.53
CA GLY A 399 -15.75 -6.81 2.58
C GLY A 399 -16.04 -5.38 2.12
N ILE A 400 -15.38 -4.94 1.06
CA ILE A 400 -15.61 -3.63 0.44
C ILE A 400 -15.77 -3.81 -1.07
N HIS A 401 -16.96 -3.50 -1.57
CA HIS A 401 -17.33 -3.57 -2.98
C HIS A 401 -17.44 -2.16 -3.56
N SER A 402 -16.61 -1.82 -4.54
CA SER A 402 -16.77 -0.63 -5.35
C SER A 402 -17.13 -1.04 -6.78
N THR A 403 -18.15 -0.42 -7.36
CA THR A 403 -18.55 -0.72 -8.73
C THR A 403 -18.98 0.55 -9.45
N SER A 404 -18.62 0.64 -10.73
CA SER A 404 -18.64 1.88 -11.51
C SER A 404 -19.28 1.67 -12.88
N ASP A 405 -20.21 2.56 -13.24
CA ASP A 405 -20.95 2.58 -14.51
C ASP A 405 -21.42 4.02 -14.81
N THR A 406 -22.01 4.27 -15.97
CA THR A 406 -22.60 5.58 -16.32
C THR A 406 -23.65 6.05 -15.29
N PRO A 407 -23.78 7.37 -15.02
CA PRO A 407 -23.04 8.50 -15.59
C PRO A 407 -21.75 8.89 -14.81
N SER A 408 -21.42 8.16 -13.75
CA SER A 408 -20.36 8.49 -12.78
C SER A 408 -19.45 7.29 -12.58
N TYR A 409 -18.19 7.39 -13.01
CA TYR A 409 -17.28 6.24 -13.14
C TYR A 409 -16.51 5.88 -11.86
N GLY A 410 -16.86 6.46 -10.72
CA GLY A 410 -16.29 6.12 -9.42
C GLY A 410 -14.78 6.33 -9.31
N ASP A 411 -14.35 7.57 -9.52
CA ASP A 411 -12.95 8.01 -9.45
C ASP A 411 -12.56 8.46 -8.03
N GLY A 412 -11.31 8.30 -7.63
CA GLY A 412 -10.78 8.84 -6.39
C GLY A 412 -11.13 8.06 -5.13
N LEU A 413 -11.38 6.74 -5.21
CA LEU A 413 -11.64 5.93 -4.02
C LEU A 413 -10.35 5.65 -3.21
N ALA A 414 -10.40 5.77 -1.88
CA ALA A 414 -9.35 5.31 -0.97
C ALA A 414 -9.87 4.21 -0.02
N ILE A 415 -9.08 3.16 0.17
CA ILE A 415 -9.36 2.10 1.15
C ILE A 415 -8.11 1.83 2.00
N GLU A 416 -8.18 2.16 3.28
CA GLU A 416 -7.02 2.16 4.15
C GLU A 416 -7.26 1.61 5.56
N ASP A 417 -6.23 1.00 6.15
CA ASP A 417 -6.23 0.56 7.55
C ASP A 417 -7.40 -0.38 7.93
N CYS A 418 -8.03 -1.05 6.97
CA CYS A 418 -9.21 -1.88 7.24
C CYS A 418 -8.83 -3.31 7.64
N ARG A 419 -9.70 -3.96 8.41
CA ARG A 419 -9.61 -5.39 8.77
C ARG A 419 -10.80 -6.14 8.18
N LEU A 420 -10.55 -6.98 7.19
CA LEU A 420 -11.56 -7.71 6.43
C LEU A 420 -11.29 -9.21 6.64
N VAL A 421 -12.00 -9.86 7.55
CA VAL A 421 -11.64 -11.21 8.01
C VAL A 421 -12.79 -12.20 7.93
N GLY A 422 -12.49 -13.39 7.39
CA GLY A 422 -13.52 -14.38 7.12
C GLY A 422 -14.50 -13.82 6.09
N VAL A 423 -13.98 -13.44 4.93
CA VAL A 423 -14.78 -12.95 3.81
C VAL A 423 -14.53 -13.80 2.56
N SER A 424 -15.44 -13.85 1.59
CA SER A 424 -15.14 -14.55 0.33
C SER A 424 -14.15 -13.72 -0.50
N THR A 425 -14.45 -12.44 -0.70
CA THR A 425 -13.55 -11.45 -1.31
C THR A 425 -13.31 -10.29 -0.35
N GLY A 426 -12.04 -9.91 -0.13
CA GLY A 426 -11.71 -8.78 0.72
C GLY A 426 -12.17 -7.45 0.13
N ILE A 427 -11.50 -7.03 -0.93
CA ILE A 427 -11.80 -5.79 -1.66
C ILE A 427 -12.12 -6.14 -3.10
N MET A 428 -13.20 -5.59 -3.64
CA MET A 428 -13.66 -5.88 -5.00
C MET A 428 -13.94 -4.60 -5.78
N SER A 429 -13.38 -4.53 -6.99
CA SER A 429 -13.78 -3.66 -8.07
C SER A 429 -14.19 -4.50 -9.27
N ASP A 430 -15.43 -4.37 -9.73
CA ASP A 430 -15.99 -5.09 -10.89
C ASP A 430 -16.68 -4.16 -11.89
N GLY A 431 -16.35 -2.86 -11.85
CA GLY A 431 -16.90 -1.87 -12.75
C GLY A 431 -16.65 -2.19 -14.22
N SER A 432 -17.60 -1.85 -15.08
CA SER A 432 -17.51 -2.03 -16.54
C SER A 432 -16.63 -0.98 -17.22
N THR A 433 -16.21 0.04 -16.47
CA THR A 433 -15.49 1.22 -16.95
C THR A 433 -14.17 1.36 -16.20
N ALA A 434 -13.17 1.94 -16.88
CA ALA A 434 -11.88 2.17 -16.25
C ALA A 434 -11.95 3.29 -15.22
N ASN A 435 -11.47 3.05 -14.01
CA ASN A 435 -11.49 4.00 -12.91
C ASN A 435 -10.13 4.11 -12.21
N ALA A 436 -9.83 5.31 -11.69
CA ALA A 436 -8.65 5.54 -10.88
C ALA A 436 -9.07 5.61 -9.41
N TRP A 437 -8.32 4.93 -8.56
CA TRP A 437 -8.47 5.03 -7.11
C TRP A 437 -7.32 5.88 -6.56
N VAL A 438 -7.55 6.56 -5.44
CA VAL A 438 -6.47 7.21 -4.68
C VAL A 438 -5.53 6.13 -4.12
N GLY A 439 -6.08 4.98 -3.70
CA GLY A 439 -5.33 3.73 -3.49
C GLY A 439 -5.87 2.79 -2.41
N VAL A 440 -5.17 1.67 -2.24
CA VAL A 440 -5.51 0.58 -1.33
C VAL A 440 -4.30 0.22 -0.49
N TRP A 441 -4.27 0.59 0.80
CA TRP A 441 -3.07 0.37 1.61
C TRP A 441 -3.29 0.00 3.07
N ASN A 442 -2.31 -0.72 3.63
CA ASN A 442 -2.26 -1.14 5.03
C ASN A 442 -3.51 -1.90 5.52
N ASN A 443 -4.15 -2.65 4.63
CA ASN A 443 -5.31 -3.47 4.98
C ASN A 443 -4.89 -4.86 5.45
N HIS A 444 -5.65 -5.43 6.38
CA HIS A 444 -5.52 -6.81 6.87
C HIS A 444 -6.69 -7.64 6.33
N ILE A 445 -6.40 -8.51 5.36
CA ILE A 445 -7.39 -9.24 4.58
C ILE A 445 -7.21 -10.75 4.77
N ASN A 446 -8.24 -11.41 5.30
CA ASN A 446 -8.36 -12.86 5.32
C ASN A 446 -9.55 -13.31 4.47
N ALA A 447 -9.26 -13.86 3.29
CA ALA A 447 -10.27 -14.15 2.28
C ALA A 447 -10.27 -15.61 1.80
N GLY A 448 -11.47 -16.14 1.55
CA GLY A 448 -11.69 -17.51 1.08
C GLY A 448 -11.55 -17.68 -0.43
N VAL A 449 -11.92 -16.67 -1.23
CA VAL A 449 -11.95 -16.76 -2.71
C VAL A 449 -10.89 -15.86 -3.35
N LYS A 450 -10.85 -14.57 -3.00
CA LYS A 450 -9.84 -13.61 -3.47
C LYS A 450 -9.50 -12.60 -2.39
N GLY A 451 -8.23 -12.24 -2.20
CA GLY A 451 -7.91 -11.15 -1.27
C GLY A 451 -8.42 -9.80 -1.78
N ILE A 452 -7.87 -9.36 -2.90
CA ILE A 452 -8.25 -8.12 -3.61
C ILE A 452 -8.55 -8.49 -5.06
N SER A 453 -9.67 -8.03 -5.63
CA SER A 453 -10.04 -8.25 -7.03
C SER A 453 -10.29 -6.92 -7.71
N LEU A 454 -9.45 -6.55 -8.68
CA LEU A 454 -9.49 -5.27 -9.37
C LEU A 454 -9.72 -5.46 -10.86
N VAL A 455 -10.90 -5.07 -11.34
CA VAL A 455 -11.25 -5.07 -12.77
C VAL A 455 -11.29 -3.64 -13.28
N ASN A 456 -10.61 -3.36 -14.40
CA ASN A 456 -10.56 -2.05 -15.04
C ASN A 456 -9.95 -0.92 -14.17
N VAL A 457 -9.15 -1.25 -13.17
CA VAL A 457 -8.52 -0.23 -12.28
C VAL A 457 -7.23 0.30 -12.90
N VAL A 458 -7.04 1.62 -12.87
CA VAL A 458 -5.86 2.30 -13.42
C VAL A 458 -5.25 3.33 -12.46
N TYR A 459 -3.96 3.66 -12.63
CA TYR A 459 -3.26 4.71 -11.87
C TYR A 459 -3.29 4.57 -10.34
N THR A 460 -3.49 3.35 -9.84
CA THR A 460 -3.80 3.11 -8.42
C THR A 460 -2.61 2.49 -7.69
N PRO A 461 -2.20 3.03 -6.53
CA PRO A 461 -1.28 2.33 -5.64
C PRO A 461 -2.02 1.29 -4.80
N ILE A 462 -1.46 0.08 -4.72
CA ILE A 462 -1.90 -1.02 -3.87
C ILE A 462 -0.70 -1.43 -3.02
N ALA A 463 -0.65 -0.99 -1.76
CA ALA A 463 0.58 -1.07 -0.98
C ALA A 463 0.42 -1.58 0.45
N ASP A 464 1.44 -2.27 0.96
CA ASP A 464 1.55 -2.64 2.38
C ASP A 464 0.35 -3.43 2.94
N ASN A 465 -0.41 -4.12 2.09
CA ASN A 465 -1.54 -4.93 2.53
C ASN A 465 -1.06 -6.30 3.02
N LEU A 466 -1.58 -6.77 4.15
CA LEU A 466 -1.45 -8.15 4.62
C LEU A 466 -2.64 -8.96 4.10
N ILE A 467 -2.38 -9.93 3.24
CA ILE A 467 -3.42 -10.73 2.57
C ILE A 467 -3.13 -12.20 2.81
N TYR A 468 -4.09 -12.96 3.31
CA TYR A 468 -3.92 -14.40 3.43
C TYR A 468 -5.18 -15.22 3.24
N LYS A 469 -4.98 -16.41 2.67
CA LYS A 469 -6.05 -17.38 2.42
C LYS A 469 -6.61 -17.90 3.73
N THR A 470 -7.93 -18.03 3.81
CA THR A 470 -8.60 -18.68 4.94
C THR A 470 -8.26 -20.17 4.95
N HIS A 471 -7.78 -20.69 6.09
CA HIS A 471 -7.29 -22.07 6.25
C HIS A 471 -8.30 -23.19 5.92
N ILE A 472 -9.61 -22.88 5.93
CA ILE A 472 -10.69 -23.81 5.55
C ILE A 472 -11.18 -23.63 4.11
N SER A 473 -10.59 -22.70 3.35
CA SER A 473 -11.00 -22.45 1.96
C SER A 473 -10.77 -23.68 1.08
N SER A 474 -11.84 -24.18 0.48
CA SER A 474 -11.80 -25.19 -0.59
C SER A 474 -11.54 -24.60 -1.98
N GLN A 475 -11.49 -23.27 -2.12
CA GLN A 475 -11.30 -22.59 -3.40
C GLN A 475 -10.03 -23.06 -4.11
N ALA A 476 -10.22 -23.59 -5.32
CA ALA A 476 -9.16 -23.84 -6.28
C ALA A 476 -8.72 -22.53 -6.95
N ASP A 477 -7.43 -22.37 -7.27
CA ASP A 477 -6.93 -21.19 -7.98
C ASP A 477 -7.22 -19.90 -7.21
N TRP A 478 -6.70 -19.79 -5.98
CA TRP A 478 -6.92 -18.62 -5.11
C TRP A 478 -5.89 -17.51 -5.38
N PRO A 479 -6.31 -16.32 -5.84
CA PRO A 479 -5.44 -15.16 -5.95
C PRO A 479 -5.51 -14.28 -4.70
N GLY A 480 -4.35 -13.92 -4.14
CA GLY A 480 -4.26 -12.87 -3.12
C GLY A 480 -4.65 -11.52 -3.70
N ILE A 481 -4.06 -11.15 -4.84
CA ILE A 481 -4.46 -9.98 -5.63
C ILE A 481 -4.77 -10.44 -7.04
N PHE A 482 -5.98 -10.21 -7.51
CA PHE A 482 -6.42 -10.48 -8.87
C PHE A 482 -6.61 -9.17 -9.61
N MET A 483 -6.01 -9.04 -10.80
CA MET A 483 -6.15 -7.87 -11.65
C MET A 483 -6.57 -8.27 -13.06
N SER A 484 -7.63 -7.63 -13.56
CA SER A 484 -8.13 -7.82 -14.92
C SER A 484 -8.24 -6.51 -15.67
N ASN A 485 -7.62 -6.42 -16.86
CA ASN A 485 -7.58 -5.20 -17.68
C ASN A 485 -7.17 -3.95 -16.88
N ALA A 486 -6.18 -4.10 -16.01
CA ALA A 486 -5.71 -3.06 -15.10
C ALA A 486 -4.34 -2.52 -15.56
N HIS A 487 -4.18 -1.20 -15.58
CA HIS A 487 -3.03 -0.54 -16.21
C HIS A 487 -2.42 0.55 -15.34
N PHE A 488 -1.10 0.76 -15.43
CA PHE A 488 -0.41 1.84 -14.71
C PHE A 488 -0.57 1.81 -13.18
N ASN A 489 -0.82 0.65 -12.58
CA ASN A 489 -0.93 0.52 -11.13
C ASN A 489 0.43 0.21 -10.50
N VAL A 490 0.57 0.51 -9.21
CA VAL A 490 1.79 0.22 -8.44
C VAL A 490 1.44 -0.70 -7.28
N LEU A 491 1.98 -1.92 -7.30
CA LEU A 491 1.78 -2.93 -6.27
C LEU A 491 3.07 -3.09 -5.49
N SER A 492 3.13 -2.58 -4.25
CA SER A 492 4.37 -2.58 -3.48
C SER A 492 4.25 -2.89 -1.99
N GLY A 493 5.18 -3.66 -1.44
CA GLY A 493 5.22 -3.93 0.00
C GLY A 493 4.10 -4.84 0.52
N ASN A 494 3.26 -5.39 -0.37
CA ASN A 494 2.18 -6.29 0.05
C ASN A 494 2.75 -7.62 0.52
N THR A 495 2.15 -8.20 1.56
CA THR A 495 2.46 -9.56 2.02
C THR A 495 1.29 -10.47 1.68
N VAL A 496 1.53 -11.50 0.87
CA VAL A 496 0.50 -12.48 0.49
C VAL A 496 0.89 -13.86 1.00
N SER A 497 -0.02 -14.56 1.69
CA SER A 497 0.26 -15.86 2.30
C SER A 497 -0.86 -16.89 2.19
N THR A 498 -0.51 -18.18 2.14
CA THR A 498 -1.47 -19.30 2.11
C THR A 498 -1.26 -20.27 3.28
N PRO A 499 -1.69 -19.91 4.51
CA PRO A 499 -1.64 -20.82 5.65
C PRO A 499 -2.64 -21.98 5.48
N GLY A 500 -2.17 -23.22 5.36
CA GLY A 500 -2.99 -24.44 5.46
C GLY A 500 -3.90 -24.77 4.27
N ALA A 501 -3.58 -24.34 3.06
CA ALA A 501 -4.27 -24.75 1.84
C ALA A 501 -4.20 -26.28 1.58
N PRO A 502 -5.23 -26.91 1.01
CA PRO A 502 -5.19 -28.32 0.65
C PRO A 502 -4.10 -28.65 -0.40
N SER A 503 -3.49 -29.83 -0.32
CA SER A 503 -2.51 -30.29 -1.32
C SER A 503 -3.13 -30.46 -2.71
N GLY A 504 -2.42 -30.08 -3.78
CA GLY A 504 -2.85 -30.31 -5.17
C GLY A 504 -3.65 -29.16 -5.82
N ILE A 505 -3.59 -27.96 -5.24
CA ILE A 505 -4.26 -26.75 -5.73
C ILE A 505 -3.21 -25.70 -6.08
N ASN A 506 -3.41 -24.93 -7.17
CA ASN A 506 -2.59 -23.76 -7.46
C ASN A 506 -3.11 -22.53 -6.70
N ASN A 507 -2.21 -21.75 -6.14
CA ASN A 507 -2.50 -20.45 -5.54
C ASN A 507 -1.63 -19.40 -6.21
N PHE A 508 -2.09 -18.16 -6.18
CA PHE A 508 -1.44 -17.04 -6.83
C PHE A 508 -1.27 -15.92 -5.82
N GLY A 509 -0.06 -15.37 -5.69
CA GLY A 509 0.15 -14.16 -4.91
C GLY A 509 -0.55 -12.98 -5.57
N ILE A 510 -0.13 -12.68 -6.80
CA ILE A 510 -0.70 -11.69 -7.70
C ILE A 510 -1.01 -12.37 -9.04
N PHE A 511 -2.24 -12.31 -9.50
CA PHE A 511 -2.70 -12.86 -10.77
C PHE A 511 -3.11 -11.72 -11.72
N LEU A 512 -2.47 -11.64 -12.88
CA LEU A 512 -2.74 -10.63 -13.90
C LEU A 512 -3.35 -11.28 -15.14
N THR A 513 -4.47 -10.74 -15.64
CA THR A 513 -5.07 -11.15 -16.92
C THR A 513 -5.56 -9.94 -17.71
N GLY A 514 -4.97 -9.68 -18.88
CA GLY A 514 -5.06 -8.36 -19.48
C GLY A 514 -4.41 -7.27 -18.60
N GLY A 515 -4.09 -6.12 -19.19
CA GLY A 515 -3.46 -5.03 -18.45
C GLY A 515 -1.98 -4.84 -18.79
N ALA A 516 -1.54 -3.59 -18.77
CA ALA A 516 -0.19 -3.22 -19.13
C ALA A 516 0.41 -2.13 -18.25
N ASP A 517 1.74 -2.05 -18.28
CA ASP A 517 2.48 -0.94 -17.68
C ASP A 517 2.29 -0.82 -16.16
N ASN A 518 1.95 -1.91 -15.46
CA ASN A 518 1.92 -1.97 -14.00
C ASN A 518 3.33 -2.15 -13.42
N ILE A 519 3.57 -1.65 -12.21
CA ILE A 519 4.79 -1.85 -11.44
C ILE A 519 4.47 -2.77 -10.27
N ILE A 520 5.17 -3.89 -10.16
CA ILE A 520 5.01 -4.89 -9.09
C ILE A 520 6.35 -5.04 -8.40
N ALA A 521 6.50 -4.35 -7.28
CA ALA A 521 7.78 -4.14 -6.62
C ALA A 521 7.77 -4.60 -5.17
N ASP A 522 8.83 -5.24 -4.68
CA ASP A 522 9.08 -5.38 -3.23
C ASP A 522 7.93 -6.05 -2.42
N ASN A 523 7.17 -6.97 -3.03
CA ASN A 523 6.13 -7.73 -2.34
C ASN A 523 6.71 -9.01 -1.71
N SER A 524 6.13 -9.46 -0.60
CA SER A 524 6.51 -10.69 0.12
C SER A 524 5.47 -11.80 -0.08
N PHE A 525 5.92 -13.02 -0.34
CA PHE A 525 5.06 -14.17 -0.62
C PHE A 525 5.43 -15.39 0.21
N ASN A 526 4.49 -15.91 1.00
CA ASN A 526 4.77 -17.05 1.87
C ASN A 526 3.80 -18.19 1.59
N ASN A 527 4.32 -19.40 1.39
CA ASN A 527 3.53 -20.59 1.19
C ASN A 527 3.72 -21.53 2.38
N THR A 528 2.66 -22.24 2.75
CA THR A 528 2.80 -23.31 3.76
C THR A 528 2.34 -24.66 3.23
N THR A 529 1.65 -24.68 2.07
CA THR A 529 0.94 -25.85 1.55
C THR A 529 0.43 -25.62 0.12
N GLY A 530 0.64 -26.58 -0.80
CA GLY A 530 0.12 -26.52 -2.18
C GLY A 530 1.03 -25.78 -3.16
N GLY A 531 0.60 -25.70 -4.43
CA GLY A 531 1.33 -24.94 -5.45
C GLY A 531 1.12 -23.44 -5.26
N PHE A 532 2.18 -22.64 -5.36
CA PHE A 532 2.13 -21.19 -5.17
C PHE A 532 3.01 -20.45 -6.18
N PHE A 533 2.35 -19.75 -7.10
CA PHE A 533 2.99 -18.82 -8.03
C PHE A 533 2.87 -17.41 -7.48
N CYS A 534 3.99 -16.76 -7.14
CA CYS A 534 3.94 -15.46 -6.50
C CYS A 534 3.33 -14.40 -7.41
N ILE A 535 3.79 -14.32 -8.66
CA ILE A 535 3.24 -13.41 -9.67
C ILE A 535 2.95 -14.24 -10.92
N TYR A 536 1.69 -14.30 -11.32
CA TYR A 536 1.23 -15.08 -12.46
C TYR A 536 0.70 -14.19 -13.56
N GLN A 537 1.31 -14.28 -14.74
CA GLN A 537 0.96 -13.51 -15.92
C GLN A 537 0.19 -14.37 -16.92
N ALA A 538 -1.10 -14.09 -17.09
CA ALA A 538 -1.96 -14.75 -18.07
C ALA A 538 -2.05 -13.95 -19.39
N SER A 539 -2.87 -14.45 -20.32
CA SER A 539 -3.10 -13.85 -21.63
C SER A 539 -3.33 -12.33 -21.62
N SER A 540 -2.83 -11.66 -22.66
CA SER A 540 -3.00 -10.21 -22.90
C SER A 540 -2.36 -9.28 -21.86
N THR A 541 -1.53 -9.79 -20.94
CA THR A 541 -0.69 -8.95 -20.06
C THR A 541 0.58 -8.53 -20.79
N THR A 542 1.05 -7.28 -20.65
CA THR A 542 2.30 -6.84 -21.32
C THR A 542 2.93 -5.61 -20.64
N ARG A 543 4.22 -5.38 -20.83
CA ARG A 543 5.00 -4.23 -20.35
C ARG A 543 4.92 -3.97 -18.84
N ASN A 544 4.60 -4.98 -18.03
CA ASN A 544 4.64 -4.84 -16.58
C ASN A 544 6.09 -4.85 -16.11
N THR A 545 6.43 -4.05 -15.10
CA THR A 545 7.75 -4.04 -14.47
C THR A 545 7.65 -4.81 -13.16
N ILE A 546 8.38 -5.92 -13.03
CA ILE A 546 8.29 -6.85 -11.90
C ILE A 546 9.67 -7.00 -11.26
N HIS A 547 9.88 -6.41 -10.08
CA HIS A 547 11.20 -6.43 -9.44
C HIS A 547 11.19 -6.41 -7.91
N GLY A 548 12.30 -6.80 -7.27
CA GLY A 548 12.45 -6.70 -5.82
C GLY A 548 11.54 -7.61 -4.99
N ASN A 549 10.70 -8.44 -5.62
CA ASN A 549 9.75 -9.28 -4.91
C ASN A 549 10.46 -10.46 -4.24
N VAL A 550 9.98 -10.88 -3.08
CA VAL A 550 10.56 -11.96 -2.27
C VAL A 550 9.49 -13.00 -1.97
N GLY A 551 9.76 -14.27 -2.22
CA GLY A 551 9.02 -15.39 -1.67
C GLY A 551 9.85 -16.17 -0.65
N ASP A 552 9.23 -17.09 0.06
CA ASP A 552 9.94 -18.09 0.86
C ASP A 552 10.40 -19.29 0.02
N GLY A 553 11.24 -20.16 0.59
CA GLY A 553 11.81 -21.31 -0.13
C GLY A 553 10.81 -22.41 -0.53
N THR A 554 9.51 -22.22 -0.29
CA THR A 554 8.44 -23.19 -0.56
C THR A 554 7.51 -22.75 -1.70
N VAL A 555 7.76 -21.60 -2.31
CA VAL A 555 7.03 -21.13 -3.51
C VAL A 555 7.53 -21.87 -4.77
N ASP A 556 6.61 -22.16 -5.71
CA ASP A 556 6.94 -22.89 -6.95
C ASP A 556 7.62 -21.99 -7.98
N ALA A 557 7.19 -20.74 -8.07
CA ALA A 557 7.81 -19.73 -8.92
C ALA A 557 7.54 -18.33 -8.38
N ILE A 558 8.53 -17.44 -8.55
CA ILE A 558 8.36 -16.02 -8.25
C ILE A 558 7.60 -15.30 -9.36
N VAL A 559 7.95 -15.57 -10.61
CA VAL A 559 7.19 -15.11 -11.76
C VAL A 559 6.89 -16.32 -12.64
N GLY A 560 5.62 -16.56 -12.90
CA GLY A 560 5.11 -17.61 -13.77
C GLY A 560 4.10 -17.06 -14.77
N GLY A 561 3.62 -17.91 -15.68
CA GLY A 561 2.58 -17.54 -16.63
C GLY A 561 2.11 -18.70 -17.50
N ASP A 562 1.04 -18.48 -18.26
CA ASP A 562 0.44 -19.47 -19.16
C ASP A 562 1.15 -19.57 -20.53
N GLY A 563 2.24 -18.83 -20.72
CA GLY A 563 2.99 -18.74 -21.97
C GLY A 563 2.37 -17.82 -23.03
N SER A 564 1.24 -17.16 -22.73
CA SER A 564 0.55 -16.24 -23.64
C SER A 564 0.64 -14.76 -23.25
N ALA A 565 1.28 -14.46 -22.12
CA ALA A 565 1.62 -13.11 -21.71
C ALA A 565 2.60 -12.46 -22.71
N GLY A 566 2.35 -11.20 -23.07
CA GLY A 566 3.31 -10.37 -23.78
C GLY A 566 4.49 -9.97 -22.89
N GLN A 567 5.57 -9.49 -23.52
CA GLN A 567 6.84 -9.18 -22.84
C GLN A 567 6.66 -8.23 -21.64
N SER A 568 7.29 -8.54 -20.50
CA SER A 568 7.33 -7.75 -19.27
C SER A 568 8.79 -7.60 -18.79
N TYR A 569 9.10 -6.56 -18.01
CA TYR A 569 10.44 -6.27 -17.51
C TYR A 569 10.63 -6.91 -16.13
N ILE A 570 11.29 -8.06 -16.07
CA ILE A 570 11.43 -8.87 -14.84
C ILE A 570 12.90 -8.91 -14.40
N TYR A 571 13.21 -8.49 -13.17
CA TYR A 571 14.58 -8.49 -12.62
C TYR A 571 14.59 -8.46 -11.07
N ASP A 572 15.67 -8.86 -10.41
CA ASP A 572 15.87 -8.73 -8.95
C ASP A 572 14.79 -9.34 -8.03
N ASN A 573 14.20 -10.50 -8.37
CA ASN A 573 13.22 -11.18 -7.52
C ASN A 573 13.79 -12.45 -6.83
N GLN A 574 13.30 -12.83 -5.64
CA GLN A 574 13.78 -13.91 -4.75
C GLN A 574 12.61 -14.80 -4.28
N PRO A 575 12.78 -16.08 -3.88
CA PRO A 575 14.00 -16.84 -3.73
C PRO A 575 14.21 -17.75 -4.94
N VAL A 576 15.45 -17.79 -5.39
CA VAL A 576 15.82 -18.44 -6.64
C VAL A 576 16.17 -19.90 -6.39
N ALA A 577 15.16 -20.75 -6.24
CA ALA A 577 15.34 -22.20 -6.31
C ALA A 577 15.24 -22.74 -7.75
N ASN A 578 14.55 -22.04 -8.65
CA ASN A 578 14.40 -22.42 -10.06
C ASN A 578 15.25 -21.51 -10.95
N LEU A 579 16.48 -21.93 -11.24
CA LEU A 579 17.23 -21.41 -12.37
C LEU A 579 16.51 -21.82 -13.67
N THR A 580 16.32 -20.89 -14.61
CA THR A 580 15.61 -21.18 -15.86
C THR A 580 16.44 -22.16 -16.71
N ILE A 581 15.96 -23.38 -16.92
CA ILE A 581 16.64 -24.42 -17.71
C ILE A 581 16.01 -24.49 -19.11
N ALA A 582 16.82 -24.34 -20.15
CA ALA A 582 16.40 -24.49 -21.54
C ALA A 582 15.93 -25.93 -21.82
N VAL A 583 14.83 -26.05 -22.59
CA VAL A 583 14.29 -27.35 -23.00
C VAL A 583 15.32 -28.05 -23.89
N SER A 584 15.54 -29.34 -23.63
CA SER A 584 16.49 -30.15 -24.43
C SER A 584 16.09 -30.14 -25.90
N GLY A 585 17.03 -29.82 -26.79
CA GLY A 585 16.82 -29.80 -28.24
C GLY A 585 16.29 -28.47 -28.79
N ASP A 586 16.07 -27.48 -27.93
CA ASP A 586 15.60 -26.16 -28.33
C ASP A 586 16.72 -25.36 -29.04
N THR A 587 16.47 -25.00 -30.29
CA THR A 587 17.41 -24.23 -31.12
C THR A 587 17.25 -22.71 -30.97
N THR A 588 16.18 -22.26 -30.31
CA THR A 588 15.88 -20.84 -30.05
C THR A 588 15.30 -20.62 -28.64
N PRO A 589 16.06 -20.93 -27.56
CA PRO A 589 15.53 -20.86 -26.19
C PRO A 589 14.93 -19.50 -25.87
N SER A 590 13.72 -19.50 -25.32
CA SER A 590 13.05 -18.29 -24.87
C SER A 590 13.74 -17.68 -23.66
N VAL A 591 13.88 -16.37 -23.65
CA VAL A 591 14.37 -15.60 -22.50
C VAL A 591 13.29 -14.69 -21.88
N ALA A 592 12.01 -15.01 -22.10
CA ALA A 592 10.90 -14.28 -21.50
C ALA A 592 10.84 -14.42 -19.97
N GLN A 593 11.25 -15.57 -19.43
CA GLN A 593 11.09 -15.94 -18.03
C GLN A 593 12.43 -16.24 -17.33
N VAL A 594 13.52 -15.62 -17.79
CA VAL A 594 14.84 -15.85 -17.18
C VAL A 594 14.92 -15.14 -15.84
N VAL A 595 15.04 -15.89 -14.75
CA VAL A 595 15.21 -15.32 -13.41
C VAL A 595 16.66 -14.89 -13.21
N ASN A 596 16.87 -13.69 -12.65
CA ASN A 596 18.20 -13.08 -12.46
C ASN A 596 19.06 -13.03 -13.72
N ASN A 597 18.42 -12.98 -14.91
CA ASN A 597 19.11 -13.02 -16.20
C ASN A 597 19.95 -14.29 -16.44
N ILE A 598 19.77 -15.39 -15.69
CA ILE A 598 20.53 -16.64 -15.84
C ILE A 598 19.72 -17.73 -16.58
N LEU A 599 20.19 -18.13 -17.76
CA LEU A 599 19.65 -19.27 -18.53
C LEU A 599 20.64 -20.44 -18.48
N ILE A 600 20.16 -21.65 -18.21
CA ILE A 600 21.00 -22.87 -18.14
C ILE A 600 20.66 -23.81 -19.30
N THR A 601 21.66 -24.32 -20.01
CA THR A 601 21.44 -25.34 -21.05
C THR A 601 21.33 -26.74 -20.45
N ASN A 602 20.43 -27.59 -20.98
CA ASN A 602 20.31 -29.00 -20.55
C ASN A 602 19.98 -29.92 -21.73
N ASN A 603 20.83 -29.88 -22.75
CA ASN A 603 20.62 -30.63 -23.98
C ASN A 603 21.03 -32.11 -23.82
N ALA A 604 20.07 -33.03 -24.00
CA ALA A 604 20.33 -34.48 -23.98
C ALA A 604 21.07 -34.98 -25.23
N GLY A 605 21.05 -34.21 -26.32
CA GLY A 605 21.75 -34.48 -27.58
C GLY A 605 22.21 -33.20 -28.27
N ALA A 606 23.03 -33.34 -29.32
CA ALA A 606 23.64 -32.21 -30.00
C ALA A 606 22.60 -31.18 -30.46
N THR A 607 22.70 -29.95 -29.94
CA THR A 607 21.73 -28.87 -30.15
C THR A 607 22.46 -27.61 -30.57
N SER A 608 21.98 -26.99 -31.65
CA SER A 608 22.56 -25.78 -32.23
C SER A 608 21.67 -24.59 -31.94
N ILE A 609 21.99 -23.83 -30.90
CA ILE A 609 21.29 -22.60 -30.55
C ILE A 609 21.66 -21.52 -31.57
N THR A 610 20.67 -20.96 -32.24
CA THR A 610 20.83 -19.99 -33.35
C THR A 610 20.47 -18.56 -32.96
N THR A 611 19.66 -18.39 -31.91
CA THR A 611 19.26 -17.12 -31.29
C THR A 611 18.60 -17.40 -29.93
N PHE A 612 18.21 -16.36 -29.20
CA PHE A 612 17.30 -16.44 -28.06
C PHE A 612 16.01 -15.67 -28.38
N ASP A 613 14.87 -16.31 -28.16
CA ASP A 613 13.55 -15.75 -28.48
C ASP A 613 13.02 -14.89 -27.32
N ASP A 614 12.00 -14.08 -27.61
CA ASP A 614 11.26 -13.26 -26.64
C ASP A 614 12.04 -12.20 -25.85
N GLY A 615 13.33 -11.97 -26.14
CA GLY A 615 14.06 -10.93 -25.44
C GLY A 615 13.73 -9.50 -25.88
N TYR A 616 14.01 -8.52 -25.02
CA TYR A 616 13.79 -7.09 -25.27
C TYR A 616 15.10 -6.33 -25.53
N ASP A 617 15.02 -5.17 -26.20
CA ASP A 617 16.20 -4.36 -26.51
C ASP A 617 16.93 -3.94 -25.23
N ARG A 618 18.26 -4.11 -25.22
CA ARG A 618 19.17 -3.96 -24.07
C ARG A 618 19.05 -5.00 -22.96
N GLN A 619 18.22 -6.04 -23.09
CA GLN A 619 18.22 -7.15 -22.13
C GLN A 619 19.61 -7.78 -22.04
N GLU A 620 20.06 -8.06 -20.81
CA GLU A 620 21.27 -8.84 -20.55
C GLU A 620 20.89 -10.23 -20.09
N ILE A 621 21.63 -11.23 -20.54
CA ILE A 621 21.53 -12.61 -20.05
C ILE A 621 22.93 -13.19 -19.82
N GLU A 622 23.04 -14.06 -18.82
CA GLU A 622 24.15 -14.97 -18.60
C GLU A 622 23.69 -16.40 -18.92
N LEU A 623 24.30 -17.01 -19.93
CA LEU A 623 24.09 -18.39 -20.32
C LEU A 623 25.10 -19.29 -19.60
N HIS A 624 24.59 -20.19 -18.76
CA HIS A 624 25.37 -21.25 -18.12
C HIS A 624 25.24 -22.52 -18.93
N ILE A 625 26.37 -23.08 -19.34
CA ILE A 625 26.43 -24.27 -20.15
C ILE A 625 26.50 -25.46 -19.19
N ALA A 626 25.42 -26.19 -18.97
CA ALA A 626 25.41 -27.34 -18.04
C ALA A 626 25.46 -28.71 -18.75
N ASP A 627 25.66 -28.71 -20.06
CA ASP A 627 25.81 -29.91 -20.88
C ASP A 627 27.02 -29.82 -21.82
N ALA A 628 27.36 -30.94 -22.47
CA ALA A 628 28.44 -31.02 -23.47
C ALA A 628 27.92 -31.01 -24.93
N ASN A 629 26.63 -30.75 -25.11
CA ASN A 629 25.91 -30.95 -26.37
C ASN A 629 25.51 -29.63 -27.05
N THR A 630 25.75 -28.50 -26.40
CA THR A 630 25.38 -27.18 -26.89
C THR A 630 26.42 -26.61 -27.86
N MET A 631 25.96 -26.19 -29.05
CA MET A 631 26.68 -25.33 -29.96
C MET A 631 25.92 -24.03 -30.15
N LEU A 632 26.60 -22.89 -30.08
CA LEU A 632 26.05 -21.59 -30.46
C LEU A 632 26.49 -21.28 -31.89
N VAL A 633 25.51 -20.99 -32.74
CA VAL A 633 25.73 -20.71 -34.17
C VAL A 633 25.81 -19.21 -34.38
N HIS A 634 26.95 -18.75 -34.88
CA HIS A 634 27.12 -17.35 -35.23
C HIS A 634 26.21 -16.98 -36.40
N SER A 635 25.42 -15.93 -36.24
CA SER A 635 24.54 -15.38 -37.25
C SER A 635 24.36 -13.87 -37.09
N ALA A 636 23.50 -13.26 -37.91
CA ALA A 636 23.08 -11.86 -37.71
C ALA A 636 22.20 -11.70 -36.46
N SER A 637 21.51 -12.75 -36.01
CA SER A 637 20.64 -12.74 -34.83
C SER A 637 21.38 -13.13 -33.55
N LEU A 638 22.48 -13.88 -33.66
CA LEU A 638 23.38 -14.26 -32.55
C LEU A 638 24.84 -13.96 -32.93
N VAL A 639 25.30 -12.78 -32.54
CA VAL A 639 26.62 -12.27 -32.87
C VAL A 639 27.62 -12.70 -31.81
N LEU A 640 28.39 -13.73 -32.14
CA LEU A 640 29.43 -14.29 -31.29
C LEU A 640 30.77 -13.58 -31.53
N ARG A 641 31.56 -13.46 -30.46
CA ARG A 641 32.91 -12.91 -30.53
C ARG A 641 33.77 -13.75 -31.48
N GLY A 642 34.46 -13.07 -32.40
CA GLY A 642 35.28 -13.71 -33.43
C GLY A 642 34.50 -14.15 -34.69
N ALA A 643 33.19 -13.90 -34.75
CA ALA A 643 32.34 -14.23 -35.89
C ALA A 643 32.41 -15.71 -36.32
N GLN A 644 32.46 -16.61 -35.34
CA GLN A 644 32.54 -18.06 -35.55
C GLN A 644 31.55 -18.77 -34.62
N ASN A 645 31.02 -19.91 -35.07
CA ASN A 645 30.31 -20.83 -34.19
C ASN A 645 31.21 -21.23 -33.02
N THR A 646 30.61 -21.48 -31.86
CA THR A 646 31.36 -21.93 -30.69
C THR A 646 30.63 -23.09 -30.04
N SER A 647 31.41 -24.07 -29.56
CA SER A 647 30.94 -25.17 -28.71
C SER A 647 31.52 -24.94 -27.32
N PRO A 648 30.81 -24.22 -26.44
CA PRO A 648 31.29 -23.97 -25.09
C PRO A 648 31.48 -25.30 -24.34
N PRO A 649 32.51 -25.44 -23.48
CA PRO A 649 32.61 -26.60 -22.61
C PRO A 649 31.53 -26.59 -21.53
N ASN A 650 31.17 -27.77 -21.00
CA ASN A 650 30.32 -27.87 -19.80
C ASN A 650 30.95 -27.07 -18.64
N GLY A 651 30.14 -26.27 -17.94
CA GLY A 651 30.51 -25.31 -16.92
C GLY A 651 30.93 -23.92 -17.45
N ALA A 652 30.90 -23.71 -18.77
CA ALA A 652 31.16 -22.39 -19.33
C ALA A 652 30.02 -21.40 -19.03
N MET A 653 30.39 -20.12 -18.95
CA MET A 653 29.48 -19.00 -18.75
C MET A 653 29.68 -18.04 -19.91
N MET A 654 28.59 -17.54 -20.48
CA MET A 654 28.62 -16.54 -21.54
C MET A 654 27.61 -15.43 -21.23
N SER A 655 27.97 -14.18 -21.50
CA SER A 655 27.09 -13.04 -21.30
C SER A 655 26.70 -12.45 -22.65
N PHE A 656 25.42 -12.12 -22.81
CA PHE A 656 24.87 -11.51 -24.01
C PHE A 656 24.07 -10.26 -23.66
N ARG A 657 24.05 -9.30 -24.58
CA ARG A 657 23.15 -8.15 -24.55
C ARG A 657 22.38 -8.06 -25.86
N LYS A 658 21.06 -7.93 -25.81
CA LYS A 658 20.23 -7.72 -27.01
C LYS A 658 20.38 -6.28 -27.49
N LEU A 659 20.62 -6.08 -28.79
CA LEU A 659 20.64 -4.78 -29.45
C LEU A 659 19.87 -4.89 -30.78
N GLY A 660 18.69 -4.27 -30.83
CA GLY A 660 17.77 -4.42 -31.96
C GLY A 660 17.38 -5.88 -32.18
N ALA A 661 17.63 -6.40 -33.38
CA ALA A 661 17.31 -7.77 -33.76
C ALA A 661 18.36 -8.81 -33.34
N ALA A 662 19.50 -8.39 -32.77
CA ALA A 662 20.65 -9.26 -32.54
C ALA A 662 20.99 -9.40 -31.05
N TRP A 663 21.38 -10.60 -30.63
CA TRP A 663 22.07 -10.85 -29.38
C TRP A 663 23.56 -10.73 -29.58
N ILE A 664 24.19 -9.77 -28.90
CA ILE A 664 25.61 -9.51 -28.99
C ILE A 664 26.29 -10.13 -27.77
N GLU A 665 27.25 -11.02 -27.99
CA GLU A 665 28.07 -11.54 -26.91
C GLU A 665 28.93 -10.44 -26.28
N THR A 666 28.74 -10.20 -24.98
CA THR A 666 29.49 -9.22 -24.19
C THR A 666 30.63 -9.85 -23.39
N GLY A 667 30.53 -11.13 -23.05
CA GLY A 667 31.57 -11.84 -22.27
C GLY A 667 31.48 -13.36 -22.36
N ARG A 668 32.57 -14.04 -21.98
CA ARG A 668 32.61 -15.50 -21.76
C ARG A 668 33.71 -15.89 -20.79
N SER A 669 33.53 -17.00 -20.06
CA SER A 669 34.48 -17.52 -19.07
C SER A 669 35.58 -18.42 -19.65
N TYR A 670 35.58 -18.67 -20.96
CA TYR A 670 36.56 -19.50 -21.65
C TYR A 670 37.16 -18.78 -22.87
N PRO A 671 38.45 -18.98 -23.19
CA PRO A 671 39.11 -18.30 -24.29
C PRO A 671 38.64 -18.78 -25.67
N VAL A 672 38.67 -17.87 -26.65
CA VAL A 672 38.60 -18.17 -28.09
C VAL A 672 40.06 -18.17 -28.61
N GLY A 673 40.52 -19.22 -29.31
CA GLY A 673 41.93 -19.59 -29.58
C GLY A 673 42.88 -18.49 -30.15
N LEU A 674 44.21 -18.63 -30.27
CA LEU A 674 45.20 -19.74 -30.24
C LEU A 674 46.58 -19.16 -29.85
N LEU A 675 47.41 -19.91 -29.11
CA LEU A 675 48.88 -19.76 -29.20
C LEU A 675 49.28 -20.43 -30.51
N ILE A 676 49.78 -19.67 -31.50
CA ILE A 676 50.17 -20.21 -32.81
C ILE A 676 51.48 -20.98 -32.65
N ILE A 677 51.38 -22.26 -32.31
CA ILE A 677 52.30 -23.28 -32.83
C ILE A 677 51.59 -23.82 -34.08
N GLY A 678 51.94 -23.29 -35.26
CA GLY A 678 51.21 -23.61 -36.49
C GLY A 678 51.25 -25.11 -36.80
N SER A 679 50.09 -25.76 -36.82
CA SER A 679 49.92 -27.08 -37.44
C SER A 679 49.77 -26.88 -38.95
N TYR A 680 50.86 -26.95 -39.69
CA TYR A 680 50.81 -27.13 -41.15
C TYR A 680 50.71 -28.63 -41.45
N ALA A 681 49.77 -29.01 -42.32
CA ALA A 681 49.57 -30.39 -42.78
C ALA A 681 50.65 -30.82 -43.79
N LYS A 682 51.92 -30.81 -43.40
CA LYS A 682 53.02 -31.43 -44.14
C LYS A 682 53.95 -32.14 -43.16
N ALA A 683 54.49 -33.30 -43.57
CA ALA A 683 55.36 -34.13 -42.73
C ALA A 683 56.46 -33.26 -42.08
N PRO A 684 56.62 -33.30 -40.75
CA PRO A 684 57.51 -32.37 -40.06
C PRO A 684 58.93 -32.45 -40.58
N GLN A 685 59.44 -31.30 -41.01
CA GLN A 685 60.83 -31.11 -41.36
C GLN A 685 61.65 -31.08 -40.05
N SER A 686 62.18 -32.25 -39.65
CA SER A 686 62.97 -32.59 -38.45
C SER A 686 62.61 -31.89 -37.13
N LYS A 687 61.98 -32.67 -36.24
CA LYS A 687 61.29 -32.13 -35.05
C LYS A 687 62.25 -31.80 -33.91
N LEU A 688 62.50 -30.50 -33.70
CA LEU A 688 62.85 -30.01 -32.38
C LEU A 688 61.53 -29.84 -31.59
N HIS A 689 61.35 -30.61 -30.52
CA HIS A 689 60.16 -30.56 -29.67
C HIS A 689 60.31 -29.51 -28.59
N GLY A 690 59.29 -28.69 -28.40
CA GLY A 690 59.16 -27.79 -27.26
C GLY A 690 58.16 -28.33 -26.25
N TYR A 691 58.54 -28.40 -24.97
CA TYR A 691 57.64 -28.80 -23.87
C TYR A 691 57.20 -27.57 -23.08
N ASP A 692 55.89 -27.37 -22.92
CA ASP A 692 55.31 -26.28 -22.14
C ASP A 692 55.54 -26.50 -20.62
N ALA A 693 55.64 -25.40 -19.87
CA ALA A 693 55.69 -25.45 -18.42
C ALA A 693 54.32 -25.82 -17.84
N VAL A 694 54.30 -26.54 -16.71
CA VAL A 694 53.05 -26.96 -16.02
C VAL A 694 52.36 -25.79 -15.29
N ASN A 695 52.59 -24.55 -15.70
CA ASN A 695 52.03 -23.35 -15.10
C ASN A 695 51.27 -22.52 -16.14
N ALA A 696 50.28 -21.74 -15.67
CA ALA A 696 49.34 -21.00 -16.50
C ALA A 696 49.97 -19.90 -17.39
N GLN A 697 51.29 -19.74 -17.36
CA GLN A 697 52.02 -18.68 -18.05
C GLN A 697 52.48 -19.07 -19.47
N ARG A 698 52.30 -20.33 -19.88
CA ARG A 698 52.65 -20.82 -21.24
C ARG A 698 54.08 -20.45 -21.67
N ILE A 699 55.04 -20.68 -20.77
CA ILE A 699 56.47 -20.46 -21.03
C ILE A 699 57.07 -21.80 -21.45
N LEU A 700 57.80 -21.82 -22.57
CA LEU A 700 58.51 -23.02 -23.03
C LEU A 700 59.55 -23.44 -21.98
N ALA A 701 59.38 -24.62 -21.39
CA ALA A 701 60.25 -25.13 -20.34
C ALA A 701 61.57 -25.69 -20.88
N ARG A 702 61.54 -26.36 -22.04
CA ARG A 702 62.73 -26.94 -22.70
C ARG A 702 62.51 -27.25 -24.18
N LEU A 703 63.60 -27.28 -24.94
CA LEU A 703 63.69 -27.74 -26.33
C LEU A 703 64.50 -29.05 -26.41
N GLU A 704 64.00 -30.05 -27.11
CA GLU A 704 64.66 -31.35 -27.24
C GLU A 704 64.56 -31.94 -28.65
N ASN A 705 65.62 -32.63 -29.08
CA ASN A 705 65.54 -33.52 -30.23
C ASN A 705 65.05 -34.89 -29.75
N ASP A 706 63.74 -35.14 -29.89
CA ASP A 706 63.09 -36.40 -29.53
C ASP A 706 62.91 -37.32 -30.76
N ASN A 707 63.57 -37.00 -31.89
CA ASN A 707 63.46 -37.77 -33.12
C ASN A 707 64.50 -38.90 -33.14
N GLY A 708 64.13 -40.08 -32.65
CA GLY A 708 65.00 -41.26 -32.63
C GLY A 708 65.49 -41.74 -34.01
N ALA A 709 64.87 -41.29 -35.11
CA ALA A 709 65.16 -41.73 -36.48
C ALA A 709 66.13 -40.82 -37.26
N SER A 710 66.19 -39.53 -36.94
CA SER A 710 67.14 -38.58 -37.55
C SER A 710 68.09 -38.10 -36.45
N GLY A 711 69.37 -38.46 -36.54
CA GLY A 711 70.39 -38.03 -35.58
C GLY A 711 70.57 -36.50 -35.49
N THR A 712 69.87 -35.70 -36.30
CA THR A 712 69.89 -34.24 -36.33
C THR A 712 68.46 -33.67 -36.33
N ALA A 713 68.19 -32.67 -35.50
CA ALA A 713 66.97 -31.86 -35.55
C ALA A 713 67.28 -30.39 -35.34
N ALA A 714 66.86 -29.53 -36.26
CA ALA A 714 67.15 -28.10 -36.21
C ALA A 714 65.93 -27.26 -36.56
N ILE A 715 65.76 -26.15 -35.85
CA ILE A 715 64.81 -25.11 -36.21
C ILE A 715 65.42 -24.21 -37.27
N GLY A 716 64.69 -24.02 -38.36
CA GLY A 716 65.13 -23.25 -39.50
C GLY A 716 64.70 -21.78 -39.43
N PHE A 717 65.61 -20.88 -39.77
CA PHE A 717 65.35 -19.49 -40.13
C PHE A 717 65.28 -19.37 -41.65
N GLN A 718 64.19 -18.77 -42.13
CA GLN A 718 63.91 -18.61 -43.56
C GLN A 718 63.68 -17.12 -43.89
N VAL A 719 64.15 -16.70 -45.05
CA VAL A 719 63.76 -15.42 -45.66
C VAL A 719 62.62 -15.71 -46.61
N THR A 720 61.49 -15.03 -46.45
CA THR A 720 60.29 -15.28 -47.26
C THR A 720 60.22 -14.26 -48.38
N SER A 721 60.72 -14.58 -49.59
CA SER A 721 60.15 -14.12 -50.88
C SER A 721 61.07 -14.39 -52.09
N SER A 722 60.69 -15.33 -52.93
CA SER A 722 60.36 -15.12 -54.36
C SER A 722 59.92 -16.48 -54.91
N SER A 723 59.02 -16.47 -55.90
CA SER A 723 58.24 -17.61 -56.41
C SER A 723 59.06 -18.73 -57.11
N SER A 724 60.36 -18.86 -56.82
CA SER A 724 61.27 -19.83 -57.42
C SER A 724 62.09 -20.64 -56.40
N GLU A 725 62.00 -20.37 -55.09
CA GLU A 725 62.74 -21.14 -54.08
C GLU A 725 61.82 -22.14 -53.38
N THR A 726 62.20 -23.42 -53.42
CA THR A 726 61.66 -24.46 -52.54
C THR A 726 61.90 -24.02 -51.09
N ARG A 727 60.81 -23.74 -50.36
CA ARG A 727 60.76 -23.11 -49.02
C ARG A 727 61.51 -23.89 -47.93
N SER A 728 62.83 -23.88 -47.99
CA SER A 728 63.69 -24.58 -47.04
C SER A 728 64.53 -23.57 -46.30
N ALA A 729 64.55 -23.67 -44.98
CA ALA A 729 65.38 -22.84 -44.15
C ALA A 729 66.84 -22.97 -44.59
N LYS A 730 67.51 -21.82 -44.76
CA LYS A 730 68.90 -21.76 -45.23
C LYS A 730 69.90 -21.65 -44.08
N ALA A 731 69.41 -21.26 -42.91
CA ALA A 731 70.16 -21.25 -41.65
C ALA A 731 69.29 -21.82 -40.54
N GLY A 732 69.88 -22.35 -39.48
CA GLY A 732 69.12 -22.86 -38.35
C GLY A 732 69.97 -23.12 -37.11
N PHE A 733 69.29 -23.33 -35.98
CA PHE A 733 69.89 -23.83 -34.75
C PHE A 733 69.32 -25.20 -34.44
N GLY A 734 70.16 -26.15 -34.03
CA GLY A 734 69.70 -27.52 -33.84
C GLY A 734 70.48 -28.32 -32.82
N LEU A 735 69.93 -29.49 -32.55
CA LEU A 735 70.47 -30.50 -31.67
C LEU A 735 70.76 -31.78 -32.48
N THR A 736 71.99 -32.26 -32.43
CA THR A 736 72.33 -33.61 -32.88
C THR A 736 72.25 -34.59 -31.72
N ARG A 737 72.14 -35.89 -32.01
CA ARG A 737 72.23 -36.99 -31.05
C ARG A 737 73.36 -37.92 -31.50
N SER A 738 74.13 -38.43 -30.54
CA SER A 738 75.17 -39.42 -30.79
C SER A 738 74.63 -40.86 -30.89
N SER A 739 73.39 -41.10 -30.42
CA SER A 739 72.67 -42.38 -30.52
C SER A 739 71.18 -42.18 -30.18
N SER A 740 70.38 -43.25 -30.27
CA SER A 740 68.94 -43.23 -29.94
C SER A 740 68.63 -42.64 -28.56
N ASN A 741 69.57 -42.67 -27.60
CA ASN A 741 69.45 -42.12 -26.23
C ASN A 741 70.61 -41.18 -25.82
N GLY A 742 71.47 -40.78 -26.77
CA GLY A 742 72.72 -40.08 -26.48
C GLY A 742 72.57 -38.56 -26.36
N ARG A 743 73.34 -37.94 -25.45
CA ARG A 743 73.61 -36.49 -25.50
C ARG A 743 74.31 -36.18 -26.82
N GLY A 744 73.99 -35.06 -27.46
CA GLY A 744 74.72 -34.62 -28.65
C GLY A 744 75.03 -33.14 -28.61
N GLN A 745 75.14 -32.52 -29.78
CA GLN A 745 75.68 -31.17 -29.92
C GLN A 745 74.59 -30.14 -30.13
N PHE A 746 74.79 -28.92 -29.62
CA PHE A 746 74.07 -27.73 -30.08
C PHE A 746 74.84 -27.07 -31.23
N GLY A 747 74.21 -26.96 -32.40
CA GLY A 747 74.87 -26.57 -33.64
C GLY A 747 74.16 -25.45 -34.40
N VAL A 748 74.96 -24.71 -35.16
CA VAL A 748 74.52 -23.81 -36.23
C VAL A 748 74.59 -24.57 -37.55
N PHE A 749 73.45 -24.63 -38.24
CA PHE A 749 73.30 -25.35 -39.49
C PHE A 749 73.10 -24.35 -40.62
N VAL A 750 73.78 -24.59 -41.74
CA VAL A 750 73.65 -23.82 -42.98
C VAL A 750 73.53 -24.80 -44.13
N ARG A 751 72.37 -24.79 -44.79
CA ARG A 751 72.08 -25.69 -45.90
C ARG A 751 72.31 -24.97 -47.22
N THR A 752 73.23 -25.49 -48.02
CA THR A 752 73.58 -24.93 -49.34
C THR A 752 72.68 -25.45 -50.46
N ALA A 753 72.00 -26.59 -50.25
CA ALA A 753 71.07 -27.16 -51.22
C ALA A 753 69.77 -26.34 -51.32
N ASN A 754 69.21 -26.26 -52.53
CA ASN A 754 67.89 -25.68 -52.77
C ASN A 754 66.82 -26.76 -52.93
N ASP A 755 66.71 -27.65 -51.95
CA ASP A 755 65.76 -28.76 -51.91
C ASP A 755 64.80 -28.63 -50.72
N GLY A 756 63.73 -29.43 -50.67
CA GLY A 756 62.78 -29.47 -49.55
C GLY A 756 63.18 -30.37 -48.37
N ALA A 757 64.45 -30.80 -48.31
CA ALA A 757 64.92 -31.74 -47.30
C ALA A 757 65.30 -31.03 -45.99
N ASP A 758 65.37 -31.81 -44.91
CA ASP A 758 65.71 -31.31 -43.59
C ASP A 758 67.20 -31.04 -43.42
N PHE A 759 67.54 -30.28 -42.38
CA PHE A 759 68.92 -30.21 -41.92
C PHE A 759 69.45 -31.60 -41.56
N ASP A 760 70.60 -31.94 -42.13
CA ASP A 760 71.35 -33.13 -41.77
C ASP A 760 72.73 -32.76 -41.21
N ILE A 761 73.53 -33.78 -40.86
CA ILE A 761 74.83 -33.56 -40.22
C ILE A 761 75.83 -32.81 -41.12
N ASN A 762 75.68 -32.87 -42.44
CA ASN A 762 76.56 -32.18 -43.40
C ASN A 762 76.28 -30.67 -43.44
N ASP A 763 75.11 -30.24 -43.01
CA ASP A 763 74.74 -28.83 -42.90
C ASP A 763 75.34 -28.17 -41.66
N LEU A 764 75.87 -28.93 -40.70
CA LEU A 764 76.47 -28.40 -39.49
C LEU A 764 77.75 -27.61 -39.80
N LYS A 765 77.81 -26.34 -39.39
CA LYS A 765 78.98 -25.47 -39.63
C LYS A 765 79.74 -25.11 -38.35
N SER A 766 79.08 -25.03 -37.21
CA SER A 766 79.75 -24.79 -35.93
C SER A 766 78.87 -25.20 -34.76
N GLY A 767 79.45 -25.35 -33.57
CA GLY A 767 78.65 -25.58 -32.37
C GLY A 767 79.43 -26.14 -31.19
N TRP A 768 78.71 -26.36 -30.09
CA TRP A 768 79.25 -26.96 -28.87
C TRP A 768 78.97 -28.45 -28.86
N ASN A 769 80.03 -29.25 -28.74
CA ASN A 769 79.89 -30.68 -28.56
C ASN A 769 79.43 -31.04 -27.14
N VAL A 770 79.23 -32.34 -26.89
CA VAL A 770 78.86 -32.88 -25.57
C VAL A 770 79.86 -32.56 -24.46
N SER A 771 81.10 -32.24 -24.81
CA SER A 771 82.17 -31.83 -23.89
C SER A 771 82.23 -30.32 -23.67
N GLY A 772 81.30 -29.55 -24.26
CA GLY A 772 81.26 -28.09 -24.17
C GLY A 772 82.31 -27.37 -25.01
N ILE A 773 83.02 -28.08 -25.90
CA ILE A 773 84.04 -27.50 -26.78
C ILE A 773 83.34 -26.94 -28.03
N PHE A 774 83.57 -25.65 -28.29
CA PHE A 774 83.13 -25.00 -29.51
C PHE A 774 84.08 -25.34 -30.67
N HIS A 775 83.54 -25.76 -31.81
CA HIS A 775 84.32 -25.91 -33.05
C HIS A 775 83.89 -24.92 -34.12
N SER A 776 84.86 -24.43 -34.86
CA SER A 776 84.67 -23.69 -36.11
C SER A 776 84.51 -24.66 -37.30
N PHE A 777 84.06 -24.16 -38.45
CA PHE A 777 83.78 -25.00 -39.60
C PHE A 777 85.07 -25.60 -40.21
N MET A 778 85.15 -26.93 -40.27
CA MET A 778 86.20 -27.63 -41.02
C MET A 778 85.79 -27.74 -42.49
N GLY A 779 86.53 -27.06 -43.36
CA GLY A 779 86.34 -27.11 -44.80
C GLY A 779 86.95 -28.37 -45.42
N THR A 780 86.58 -28.64 -46.67
CA THR A 780 87.22 -29.69 -47.48
C THR A 780 88.65 -29.32 -47.84
N THR A 781 89.53 -30.30 -48.03
CA THR A 781 90.89 -30.08 -48.54
C THR A 781 90.88 -29.24 -49.83
N VAL A 782 91.72 -28.22 -49.88
CA VAL A 782 91.89 -27.29 -51.00
C VAL A 782 93.18 -27.62 -51.73
N ALA A 783 93.11 -27.88 -53.03
CA ALA A 783 94.33 -28.06 -53.83
C ALA A 783 95.09 -26.73 -53.97
N SER A 784 96.40 -26.75 -53.78
CA SER A 784 97.30 -25.62 -53.91
C SER A 784 97.25 -25.06 -55.33
N ALA A 785 97.09 -23.76 -55.46
CA ALA A 785 97.04 -23.02 -56.72
C ALA A 785 97.54 -21.58 -56.49
N ALA A 786 97.80 -20.84 -57.56
CA ALA A 786 98.22 -19.43 -57.46
C ALA A 786 97.20 -18.58 -56.66
N THR A 787 95.90 -18.89 -56.79
CA THR A 787 94.82 -18.37 -55.94
C THR A 787 94.05 -19.55 -55.35
N ILE A 788 93.87 -19.57 -54.03
CA ILE A 788 93.05 -20.58 -53.35
C ILE A 788 91.79 -19.96 -52.73
N VAL A 789 90.72 -20.74 -52.64
CA VAL A 789 89.45 -20.32 -52.03
C VAL A 789 89.27 -21.06 -50.70
N PRO A 790 89.12 -20.35 -49.57
CA PRO A 790 88.83 -21.00 -48.29
C PRO A 790 87.52 -21.77 -48.33
N THR A 791 87.53 -23.02 -47.87
CA THR A 791 86.36 -23.89 -47.78
C THR A 791 85.77 -23.97 -46.37
N GLY A 792 86.44 -23.36 -45.38
CA GLY A 792 86.04 -23.28 -43.99
C GLY A 792 87.04 -22.47 -43.16
N ASN A 793 86.84 -22.43 -41.84
CA ASN A 793 87.78 -21.78 -40.90
C ASN A 793 89.05 -22.61 -40.67
N LEU A 794 89.00 -23.90 -40.97
CA LEU A 794 90.13 -24.82 -40.91
C LEU A 794 90.07 -25.74 -42.13
N PHE A 795 91.14 -25.84 -42.91
CA PHE A 795 91.21 -26.77 -44.03
C PHE A 795 92.66 -27.17 -44.35
N HIS A 796 92.80 -28.32 -45.01
CA HIS A 796 94.08 -28.78 -45.54
C HIS A 796 94.37 -28.17 -46.91
N VAL A 797 95.63 -27.94 -47.23
CA VAL A 797 96.12 -27.49 -48.54
C VAL A 797 96.99 -28.59 -49.14
N SER A 798 96.52 -29.21 -50.22
CA SER A 798 97.20 -30.34 -50.86
C SER A 798 97.87 -29.95 -52.17
N GLY A 799 98.99 -30.59 -52.53
CA GLY A 799 99.75 -30.27 -53.74
C GLY A 799 100.98 -29.38 -53.48
N THR A 800 101.62 -28.92 -54.55
CA THR A 800 102.95 -28.27 -54.50
C THR A 800 103.02 -26.94 -55.25
N THR A 801 101.88 -26.42 -55.72
CA THR A 801 101.83 -25.15 -56.45
C THR A 801 101.93 -23.98 -55.47
N ASN A 802 102.80 -23.01 -55.76
CA ASN A 802 102.95 -21.82 -54.93
C ASN A 802 101.65 -20.99 -54.90
N ILE A 803 101.31 -20.48 -53.72
CA ILE A 803 100.14 -19.63 -53.48
C ILE A 803 100.59 -18.17 -53.51
N ALA A 804 99.92 -17.34 -54.30
CA ALA A 804 100.17 -15.90 -54.39
C ALA A 804 99.04 -15.06 -53.77
N THR A 805 97.83 -15.61 -53.70
CA THR A 805 96.63 -14.94 -53.17
C THR A 805 95.65 -15.94 -52.55
N ILE A 806 94.80 -15.44 -51.65
CA ILE A 806 93.66 -16.17 -51.08
C ILE A 806 92.40 -15.38 -51.40
N ASP A 807 91.40 -16.01 -52.02
CA ASP A 807 90.14 -15.37 -52.36
C ASP A 807 89.32 -15.05 -51.09
N GLY A 808 88.98 -13.77 -50.92
CA GLY A 808 88.13 -13.29 -49.83
C GLY A 808 86.65 -13.14 -50.22
N THR A 809 86.28 -13.48 -51.46
CA THR A 809 84.92 -13.31 -51.97
C THR A 809 83.92 -14.12 -51.16
N GLY A 810 82.87 -13.46 -50.65
CA GLY A 810 81.84 -14.08 -49.82
C GLY A 810 82.24 -14.32 -48.36
N ILE A 811 83.45 -13.91 -47.95
CA ILE A 811 83.92 -14.01 -46.56
C ILE A 811 83.71 -12.68 -45.85
N VAL A 812 83.09 -12.73 -44.67
CA VAL A 812 82.85 -11.56 -43.83
C VAL A 812 84.17 -11.07 -43.21
N ALA A 813 84.41 -9.76 -43.21
CA ALA A 813 85.56 -9.15 -42.54
C ALA A 813 85.62 -9.55 -41.05
N GLY A 814 86.82 -9.86 -40.56
CA GLY A 814 87.08 -10.43 -39.24
C GLY A 814 87.13 -11.96 -39.21
N ALA A 815 86.91 -12.64 -40.33
CA ALA A 815 87.03 -14.10 -40.40
C ALA A 815 88.50 -14.56 -40.36
N THR A 816 88.81 -15.45 -39.41
CA THR A 816 90.10 -16.14 -39.32
C THR A 816 90.02 -17.51 -39.98
N ILE A 817 91.03 -17.83 -40.79
CA ILE A 817 91.25 -19.16 -41.38
C ILE A 817 92.56 -19.74 -40.91
N ARG A 818 92.60 -21.07 -40.84
CA ARG A 818 93.78 -21.88 -40.54
C ARG A 818 93.99 -22.86 -41.68
N MET A 819 95.14 -22.78 -42.32
CA MET A 819 95.54 -23.68 -43.38
C MET A 819 96.57 -24.66 -42.84
N ILE A 820 96.35 -25.96 -43.05
CA ILE A 820 97.34 -27.01 -42.77
C ILE A 820 97.90 -27.48 -44.12
N PHE A 821 99.20 -27.41 -44.34
CA PHE A 821 99.81 -27.79 -45.61
C PHE A 821 100.19 -29.26 -45.63
N ASP A 822 99.78 -30.00 -46.66
CA ASP A 822 100.09 -31.44 -46.80
C ASP A 822 101.47 -31.70 -47.43
N GLY A 823 102.09 -30.67 -47.99
CA GLY A 823 103.35 -30.78 -48.73
C GLY A 823 104.06 -29.44 -48.90
N ILE A 824 105.16 -29.47 -49.67
CA ILE A 824 106.03 -28.31 -49.87
C ILE A 824 105.46 -27.40 -50.96
N LEU A 825 105.22 -26.14 -50.61
CA LEU A 825 104.95 -25.03 -51.53
C LEU A 825 105.47 -23.73 -50.93
N THR A 826 105.41 -22.64 -51.67
CA THR A 826 105.65 -21.29 -51.14
C THR A 826 104.39 -20.44 -51.19
N VAL A 827 103.95 -19.95 -50.03
CA VAL A 827 102.98 -18.85 -49.92
C VAL A 827 103.77 -17.54 -50.05
N THR A 828 103.52 -16.81 -51.13
CA THR A 828 104.29 -15.61 -51.48
C THR A 828 103.65 -14.40 -50.82
N ALA A 829 104.43 -13.65 -50.03
CA ALA A 829 104.00 -12.40 -49.44
C ALA A 829 103.85 -11.33 -50.53
N GLY A 830 102.73 -10.61 -50.53
CA GLY A 830 102.38 -9.66 -51.59
C GLY A 830 100.90 -9.75 -51.95
N SER A 831 100.47 -8.97 -52.95
CA SER A 831 99.05 -8.87 -53.33
C SER A 831 98.15 -8.61 -52.09
N ASN A 832 97.12 -9.43 -51.87
CA ASN A 832 96.24 -9.36 -50.72
C ASN A 832 96.73 -10.15 -49.49
N LEU A 833 97.95 -10.69 -49.48
CA LEU A 833 98.54 -11.41 -48.34
C LEU A 833 99.58 -10.53 -47.61
N LYS A 834 99.24 -10.06 -46.41
CA LYS A 834 100.11 -9.24 -45.54
C LYS A 834 100.79 -10.14 -44.52
N MET A 835 102.00 -10.55 -44.89
CA MET A 835 102.80 -11.56 -44.20
C MET A 835 104.21 -11.00 -43.94
N ALA A 836 104.89 -11.48 -42.90
CA ALA A 836 106.25 -11.05 -42.55
C ALA A 836 107.35 -11.43 -43.58
N GLY A 837 106.96 -12.17 -44.63
CA GLY A 837 107.80 -12.67 -45.72
C GLY A 837 107.18 -13.91 -46.33
N ASN A 838 107.73 -14.38 -47.46
CA ASN A 838 107.32 -15.64 -48.09
C ASN A 838 107.38 -16.79 -47.07
N PHE A 839 106.43 -17.71 -47.14
CA PHE A 839 106.38 -18.91 -46.31
C PHE A 839 106.59 -20.15 -47.17
N THR A 840 107.73 -20.81 -47.04
CA THR A 840 107.95 -22.12 -47.66
C THR A 840 107.53 -23.19 -46.66
N THR A 841 106.50 -23.97 -47.01
CA THR A 841 105.84 -24.94 -46.15
C THR A 841 106.55 -26.30 -46.19
N SER A 842 106.37 -27.09 -45.14
CA SER A 842 106.54 -28.55 -45.10
C SER A 842 105.20 -29.22 -44.78
N ALA A 843 105.15 -30.55 -44.77
CA ALA A 843 103.94 -31.27 -44.40
C ALA A 843 103.60 -31.02 -42.92
N SER A 844 102.33 -30.75 -42.62
CA SER A 844 101.79 -30.36 -41.30
C SER A 844 102.09 -28.92 -40.87
N ASP A 845 102.74 -28.11 -41.70
CA ASP A 845 102.87 -26.68 -41.41
C ASP A 845 101.51 -26.00 -41.38
N MET A 846 101.38 -24.96 -40.55
CA MET A 846 100.16 -24.19 -40.42
C MET A 846 100.39 -22.71 -40.70
N LEU A 847 99.45 -22.08 -41.39
CA LEU A 847 99.38 -20.62 -41.54
C LEU A 847 97.99 -20.13 -41.12
N VAL A 848 97.97 -19.16 -40.21
CA VAL A 848 96.76 -18.52 -39.69
C VAL A 848 96.67 -17.12 -40.27
N MET A 849 95.54 -16.81 -40.91
CA MET A 849 95.30 -15.55 -41.59
C MET A 849 93.92 -15.01 -41.22
N THR A 850 93.79 -13.69 -41.05
CA THR A 850 92.52 -13.00 -40.78
C THR A 850 92.21 -11.99 -41.88
N TRP A 851 90.97 -12.02 -42.36
CA TRP A 851 90.48 -11.16 -43.44
C TRP A 851 89.98 -9.82 -42.90
N ASP A 852 90.43 -8.68 -43.45
CA ASP A 852 89.90 -7.35 -43.07
C ASP A 852 88.77 -6.84 -44.00
N GLY A 853 88.43 -7.60 -45.04
CA GLY A 853 87.53 -7.17 -46.12
C GLY A 853 88.23 -6.83 -47.43
N THR A 854 89.56 -6.70 -47.44
CA THR A 854 90.39 -6.42 -48.64
C THR A 854 91.71 -7.22 -48.66
N ASN A 855 92.33 -7.45 -47.50
CA ASN A 855 93.59 -8.17 -47.34
C ASN A 855 93.50 -9.21 -46.22
N TRP A 856 94.29 -10.27 -46.36
CA TRP A 856 94.55 -11.27 -45.33
C TRP A 856 95.81 -10.89 -44.56
N TYR A 857 95.68 -10.77 -43.24
CA TYR A 857 96.79 -10.52 -42.33
C TYR A 857 97.19 -11.79 -41.62
N GLU A 858 98.47 -12.09 -41.63
CA GLU A 858 99.02 -13.19 -40.85
C GLU A 858 98.87 -12.93 -39.35
N GLU A 859 98.29 -13.90 -38.64
CA GLU A 859 98.30 -13.93 -37.18
C GLU A 859 99.45 -14.79 -36.63
N GLY A 860 99.82 -15.83 -37.38
CA GLY A 860 100.94 -16.70 -37.04
C GLY A 860 101.10 -17.84 -38.02
N ARG A 861 102.29 -18.42 -38.03
CA ARG A 861 102.65 -19.59 -38.83
C ARG A 861 103.47 -20.57 -38.01
N SER A 862 103.52 -21.83 -38.41
CA SER A 862 104.46 -22.79 -37.83
C SER A 862 105.91 -22.41 -38.15
N ALA A 863 106.82 -22.76 -37.26
CA ALA A 863 108.25 -22.81 -37.59
C ALA A 863 108.48 -24.18 -38.24
N ASN A 864 108.77 -24.19 -39.54
CA ASN A 864 109.02 -25.38 -40.37
C ASN A 864 109.64 -26.52 -39.54
N ALA A 865 108.86 -27.55 -39.23
CA ALA A 865 109.33 -28.72 -38.50
C ALA A 865 110.18 -29.61 -39.41
#